data_AF-A0A7Y7CM41-F1
#
_entry.id   AF-A0A7Y7CM41-F1
#
_cell.length_a   1.000
_cell.length_b   1.000
_cell.length_c   1.000
_cell.angle_alpha   90.00
_cell.angle_beta   90.00
_cell.angle_gamma   90.00
#
_symmetry.space_group_name_H-M   'P 1'
#
loop_
_entity.id
_entity.type
_entity.pdbx_description
1 polymer ?
#
loop_
_entity_poly.entity_id
_entity_poly.type
_entity_poly.pdbx_seq_one_letter_code
_entity_poly.pdbx_strand_id
1 'polypeptide(L)'
;VEHMARAIKRVSVERGHDIKKYSLLTFGGAGGQHACLTADALGIDTVIVPPFSGVLSALGMGLADQRVIMDQATECPLAAAEPLEKAIEIVKQKARESLAAQGVPVAEQTISLRVRAKYNGTDSTLVVPFACHDEMRTTFEQAHKEQFGFTEPDQPIYVEAVEAEASGGGANAALNIIATGTSTSPETTTPVFTEGKRQNVPVFRRETLAPKTPITGPAIILENGGTTVLEPGWTAHLQANDTLVLERTSARTMRAIDITRPDPIMLEIFNNLFMSVAEEMGGVLAKTAHSVNVKERLDFSCAVFDRDGKLIANAPHMPVHLGSMGESVTSIMKARGGTIKPGDVFMLNDPFAGGTHLPDITVITPIFFGEEPKPHFYVASRGHHADVGGISPGSMPPNSRTIEDEGIRFSDFLLVSKGTFREAAVRDRLAEGPFPARNPDQNIADLKAQVAANERGVALVKKLASDFGRDVVDAYMAHVQDNAEEAVRRVIDRLKDGTFTYPMDCGAEVHVALSVDRMSRSVIVDFTGTSPAQNSNFNAPLAVTKAAVLYVFRTLTGEDIPLNAGCLKPIRLIVPTGCMLNPAPPAAVVAGNVETSQVVTNALFLAAGTMAAAQGTMNNLTFGNATHQYYETIAGGTGAGPTFDGTDAIQSHMTNSRLTDVEVMEWRYPVRIEEFGIRAHSGGEGAHRGGCGITRSIRFLEEMEVSILSGHRQAGPPGLAGGEPGQPGQTTLVRKGGEATTLKASDGVTVEAGDMIKIETPGGGGYGPTGDAS
;
A
#
# COMPACT_ATOMS: atom_id res chain seq x y z
N VAL A 1 27.44 -5.16 8.88
CA VAL A 1 27.53 -5.53 7.45
C VAL A 1 26.17 -5.89 6.89
N GLU A 2 25.49 -6.92 7.41
CA GLU A 2 24.17 -7.37 6.91
C GLU A 2 23.12 -6.25 6.79
N HIS A 3 23.06 -5.32 7.74
CA HIS A 3 22.15 -4.16 7.66
C HIS A 3 22.47 -3.22 6.48
N MET A 4 23.77 -2.99 6.19
CA MET A 4 24.20 -2.17 5.05
C MET A 4 23.92 -2.87 3.73
N ALA A 5 24.22 -4.18 3.65
CA ALA A 5 23.89 -5.00 2.49
C ALA A 5 22.37 -5.04 2.25
N ARG A 6 21.55 -5.16 3.30
CA ARG A 6 20.09 -5.08 3.23
C ARG A 6 19.60 -3.76 2.66
N ALA A 7 20.13 -2.62 3.13
CA ALA A 7 19.74 -1.30 2.64
C ALA A 7 20.08 -1.12 1.15
N ILE A 8 21.27 -1.52 0.72
CA ILE A 8 21.68 -1.47 -0.70
C ILE A 8 20.80 -2.41 -1.53
N LYS A 9 20.59 -3.65 -1.06
CA LYS A 9 19.78 -4.65 -1.75
C LYS A 9 18.34 -4.20 -1.90
N ARG A 10 17.74 -3.61 -0.86
CA ARG A 10 16.39 -3.04 -0.92
C ARG A 10 16.27 -2.03 -2.05
N VAL A 11 17.10 -0.99 -2.05
CA VAL A 11 17.05 0.08 -3.06
C VAL A 11 17.33 -0.45 -4.48
N SER A 12 18.28 -1.38 -4.63
CA SER A 12 18.63 -1.92 -5.95
C SER A 12 17.63 -2.95 -6.48
N VAL A 13 17.03 -3.77 -5.60
CA VAL A 13 16.02 -4.79 -5.96
C VAL A 13 14.69 -4.12 -6.29
N GLU A 14 14.24 -3.15 -5.49
CA GLU A 14 13.06 -2.30 -5.78
C GLU A 14 13.16 -1.67 -7.19
N ARG A 15 14.38 -1.32 -7.62
CA ARG A 15 14.65 -0.75 -8.96
C ARG A 15 14.89 -1.77 -10.07
N GLY A 16 14.75 -3.06 -9.80
CA GLY A 16 14.85 -4.08 -10.84
C GLY A 16 16.28 -4.51 -11.21
N HIS A 17 17.34 -4.00 -10.57
CA HIS A 17 18.72 -4.30 -10.94
C HIS A 17 19.25 -5.65 -10.41
N ASP A 18 20.10 -6.31 -11.20
CA ASP A 18 20.93 -7.44 -10.75
C ASP A 18 22.25 -6.89 -10.20
N ILE A 19 22.32 -6.81 -8.88
CA ILE A 19 23.41 -6.17 -8.13
C ILE A 19 24.77 -6.80 -8.44
N LYS A 20 24.81 -8.10 -8.78
CA LYS A 20 26.06 -8.83 -9.05
C LYS A 20 26.81 -8.31 -10.28
N LYS A 21 26.10 -7.62 -11.18
CA LYS A 21 26.67 -7.04 -12.41
C LYS A 21 27.31 -5.67 -12.19
N TYR A 22 27.18 -5.08 -11.00
CA TYR A 22 27.67 -3.74 -10.69
C TYR A 22 28.91 -3.80 -9.80
N SER A 23 29.67 -2.71 -9.79
CA SER A 23 30.72 -2.48 -8.78
C SER A 23 30.16 -1.68 -7.61
N LEU A 24 30.63 -1.98 -6.40
CA LEU A 24 30.27 -1.24 -5.19
C LEU A 24 31.16 0.01 -5.08
N LEU A 25 30.60 1.19 -5.36
CA LEU A 25 31.27 2.45 -5.07
C LEU A 25 31.18 2.73 -3.56
N THR A 26 32.30 2.92 -2.89
CA THR A 26 32.34 3.22 -1.46
C THR A 26 32.96 4.58 -1.19
N PHE A 27 32.33 5.35 -0.29
CA PHE A 27 32.72 6.70 0.09
C PHE A 27 32.28 7.01 1.52
N GLY A 28 32.69 8.17 2.03
CA GLY A 28 32.59 8.54 3.44
C GLY A 28 33.69 7.89 4.28
N GLY A 29 34.08 8.53 5.39
CA GLY A 29 35.28 8.12 6.14
C GLY A 29 35.25 6.69 6.71
N ALA A 30 34.06 6.11 6.90
CA ALA A 30 33.88 4.73 7.35
C ALA A 30 33.53 3.73 6.23
N GLY A 31 33.26 4.19 5.00
CA GLY A 31 32.76 3.32 3.92
C GLY A 31 33.72 2.19 3.57
N GLY A 32 35.02 2.50 3.50
CA GLY A 32 36.07 1.52 3.20
C GLY A 32 36.26 0.43 4.25
N GLN A 33 35.77 0.62 5.49
CA GLN A 33 35.99 -0.32 6.60
C GLN A 33 35.15 -1.59 6.47
N HIS A 34 34.03 -1.52 5.77
CA HIS A 34 33.09 -2.64 5.63
C HIS A 34 32.82 -3.01 4.17
N ALA A 35 33.55 -2.43 3.22
CA ALA A 35 33.24 -2.53 1.80
C ALA A 35 33.38 -3.97 1.27
N CYS A 36 34.47 -4.68 1.60
CA CYS A 36 34.66 -6.08 1.19
C CYS A 36 33.55 -7.00 1.71
N LEU A 37 33.26 -6.97 3.02
CA LEU A 37 32.21 -7.80 3.61
C LEU A 37 30.82 -7.46 3.06
N THR A 38 30.55 -6.17 2.80
CA THR A 38 29.27 -5.74 2.22
C THR A 38 29.16 -6.20 0.76
N ALA A 39 30.23 -6.10 -0.02
CA ALA A 39 30.29 -6.62 -1.38
C ALA A 39 30.14 -8.15 -1.41
N ASP A 40 30.74 -8.88 -0.47
CA ASP A 40 30.56 -10.33 -0.33
C ASP A 40 29.11 -10.70 -0.03
N ALA A 41 28.46 -10.03 0.91
CA ALA A 41 27.04 -10.23 1.22
C ALA A 41 26.11 -9.90 0.03
N LEU A 42 26.52 -8.94 -0.82
CA LEU A 42 25.79 -8.56 -2.03
C LEU A 42 26.12 -9.42 -3.26
N GLY A 43 27.16 -10.25 -3.20
CA GLY A 43 27.65 -11.00 -4.35
C GLY A 43 28.36 -10.14 -5.42
N ILE A 44 28.89 -8.97 -5.03
CA ILE A 44 29.62 -8.04 -5.90
C ILE A 44 31.12 -8.37 -5.87
N ASP A 45 31.73 -8.55 -7.04
CA ASP A 45 33.15 -8.92 -7.17
C ASP A 45 34.13 -7.74 -7.16
N THR A 46 33.62 -6.51 -7.31
CA THR A 46 34.45 -5.32 -7.47
C THR A 46 33.98 -4.18 -6.57
N VAL A 47 34.90 -3.60 -5.78
CA VAL A 47 34.68 -2.38 -5.00
C VAL A 47 35.55 -1.27 -5.57
N ILE A 48 34.98 -0.08 -5.72
CA ILE A 48 35.67 1.13 -6.20
C ILE A 48 35.74 2.13 -5.05
N VAL A 49 36.97 2.51 -4.68
CA VAL A 49 37.24 3.58 -3.71
C VAL A 49 37.86 4.76 -4.48
N PRO A 50 37.07 5.78 -4.86
CA PRO A 50 37.56 6.92 -5.64
C PRO A 50 38.55 7.77 -4.82
N PRO A 51 39.35 8.64 -5.47
CA PRO A 51 40.13 9.63 -4.74
C PRO A 51 39.19 10.53 -3.93
N PHE A 52 39.66 10.98 -2.76
CA PHE A 52 38.86 11.78 -1.83
C PHE A 52 37.58 11.08 -1.34
N SER A 53 37.54 9.75 -1.31
CA SER A 53 36.40 8.93 -0.84
C SER A 53 35.79 9.45 0.47
N GLY A 54 36.62 9.83 1.44
CA GLY A 54 36.21 10.32 2.76
C GLY A 54 35.39 11.62 2.73
N VAL A 55 35.55 12.44 1.68
CA VAL A 55 34.90 13.75 1.50
C VAL A 55 34.17 13.87 0.15
N LEU A 56 33.85 12.74 -0.49
CA LEU A 56 33.30 12.69 -1.85
C LEU A 56 32.02 13.53 -2.01
N SER A 57 31.18 13.60 -0.97
CA SER A 57 29.98 14.43 -0.99
C SER A 57 30.29 15.93 -1.12
N ALA A 58 31.31 16.42 -0.40
CA ALA A 58 31.72 17.83 -0.48
C ALA A 58 32.35 18.15 -1.84
N LEU A 59 33.10 17.19 -2.41
CA LEU A 59 33.63 17.30 -3.76
C LEU A 59 32.50 17.37 -4.80
N GLY A 60 31.49 16.50 -4.68
CA GLY A 60 30.31 16.52 -5.55
C GLY A 60 29.55 17.85 -5.48
N MET A 61 29.35 18.39 -4.27
CA MET A 61 28.73 19.70 -4.09
C MET A 61 29.52 20.84 -4.76
N GLY A 62 30.84 20.80 -4.71
CA GLY A 62 31.70 21.82 -5.33
C GLY A 62 31.79 21.73 -6.86
N LEU A 63 31.52 20.56 -7.44
CA LEU A 63 31.57 20.32 -8.89
C LEU A 63 30.20 20.40 -9.59
N ALA A 64 29.11 20.24 -8.84
CA ALA A 64 27.77 20.19 -9.41
C ALA A 64 27.39 21.50 -10.10
N ASP A 65 26.64 21.38 -11.20
CA ASP A 65 25.94 22.54 -11.78
C ASP A 65 24.93 23.08 -10.78
N GLN A 66 24.76 24.40 -10.77
CA GLN A 66 23.59 25.00 -10.16
C GLN A 66 22.38 24.72 -11.03
N ARG A 67 21.29 24.24 -10.43
CA ARG A 67 20.08 23.83 -11.13
C ARG A 67 18.84 24.45 -10.52
N VAL A 68 17.93 24.87 -11.38
CA VAL A 68 16.59 25.30 -11.01
C VAL A 68 15.58 24.54 -11.85
N ILE A 69 14.56 23.99 -11.20
CA ILE A 69 13.42 23.35 -11.86
C ILE A 69 12.20 24.25 -11.60
N MET A 70 11.50 24.61 -12.68
CA MET A 70 10.27 25.40 -12.63
C MET A 70 9.17 24.66 -13.38
N ASP A 71 7.93 24.78 -12.89
CA ASP A 71 6.74 24.21 -13.50
C ASP A 71 5.72 25.29 -13.90
N GLN A 72 4.96 25.02 -14.96
CA GLN A 72 3.79 25.81 -15.36
C GLN A 72 2.63 24.87 -15.70
N ALA A 73 1.57 24.91 -14.88
CA ALA A 73 0.33 24.21 -15.18
C ALA A 73 -0.33 24.77 -16.44
N THR A 74 -0.87 23.90 -17.29
CA THR A 74 -1.52 24.26 -18.56
C THR A 74 -2.79 23.46 -18.86
N GLU A 75 -2.91 22.22 -18.38
CA GLU A 75 -4.07 21.33 -18.56
C GLU A 75 -4.72 21.42 -19.96
N CYS A 76 -4.00 20.95 -20.98
CA CYS A 76 -4.48 20.97 -22.36
C CYS A 76 -4.20 19.64 -23.09
N PRO A 77 -4.94 19.30 -24.16
CA PRO A 77 -4.58 18.16 -25.01
C PRO A 77 -3.16 18.31 -25.56
N LEU A 78 -2.40 17.22 -25.68
CA LEU A 78 -1.06 17.19 -26.27
C LEU A 78 -1.04 17.77 -27.70
N ALA A 79 -2.16 17.65 -28.42
CA ALA A 79 -2.34 18.21 -29.75
C ALA A 79 -2.63 19.73 -29.78
N ALA A 80 -2.84 20.37 -28.63
CA ALA A 80 -3.14 21.81 -28.53
C ALA A 80 -1.83 22.63 -28.48
N ALA A 81 -1.33 23.02 -29.67
CA ALA A 81 -0.05 23.71 -29.81
C ALA A 81 0.02 25.06 -29.06
N GLU A 82 -0.98 25.93 -29.22
CA GLU A 82 -0.92 27.31 -28.68
C GLU A 82 -0.84 27.38 -27.14
N PRO A 83 -1.68 26.67 -26.35
CA PRO A 83 -1.52 26.64 -24.90
C PRO A 83 -0.17 26.08 -24.44
N LEU A 84 0.32 25.03 -25.11
CA LEU A 84 1.57 24.38 -24.78
C LEU A 84 2.78 25.29 -25.05
N GLU A 85 2.83 25.94 -26.21
CA GLU A 85 3.86 26.92 -26.56
C GLU A 85 3.89 28.08 -25.57
N LYS A 86 2.72 28.59 -25.17
CA LYS A 86 2.62 29.66 -24.18
C LYS A 86 3.14 29.22 -22.81
N ALA A 87 2.79 28.02 -22.35
CA ALA A 87 3.28 27.48 -21.09
C ALA A 87 4.81 27.28 -21.10
N ILE A 88 5.37 26.81 -22.22
CA ILE A 88 6.81 26.64 -22.44
C ILE A 88 7.55 27.98 -22.32
N GLU A 89 7.09 29.01 -23.02
CA GLU A 89 7.77 30.32 -22.97
C GLU A 89 7.75 30.91 -21.56
N ILE A 90 6.64 30.77 -20.83
CA ILE A 90 6.54 31.21 -19.44
C ILE A 90 7.52 30.46 -18.54
N VAL A 91 7.52 29.13 -18.57
CA VAL A 91 8.34 28.32 -17.65
C VAL A 91 9.84 28.45 -17.96
N LYS A 92 10.19 28.53 -19.24
CA LYS A 92 11.56 28.75 -19.71
C LYS A 92 12.10 30.10 -19.25
N GLN A 93 11.30 31.15 -19.33
CA GLN A 93 11.69 32.48 -18.86
C GLN A 93 11.87 32.49 -17.33
N LYS A 94 10.92 31.92 -16.58
CA LYS A 94 11.01 31.79 -15.11
C LYS A 94 12.28 31.04 -14.67
N ALA A 95 12.61 29.92 -15.33
CA ALA A 95 13.79 29.12 -15.02
C ALA A 95 15.09 29.91 -15.28
N ARG A 96 15.17 30.66 -16.38
CA ARG A 96 16.33 31.52 -16.71
C ARG A 96 16.54 32.61 -15.68
N GLU A 97 15.48 33.33 -15.36
CA GLU A 97 15.52 34.45 -14.41
C GLU A 97 15.92 33.98 -13.02
N SER A 98 15.39 32.83 -12.59
CA SER A 98 15.71 32.26 -11.28
C SER A 98 17.16 31.80 -11.19
N LEU A 99 17.70 31.13 -12.21
CA LEU A 99 19.10 30.72 -12.22
C LEU A 99 20.06 31.92 -12.38
N ALA A 100 19.66 32.95 -13.14
CA ALA A 100 20.41 34.20 -13.25
C ALA A 100 20.48 34.95 -11.91
N ALA A 101 19.41 34.93 -11.12
CA ALA A 101 19.38 35.51 -9.78
C ALA A 101 20.34 34.83 -8.79
N GLN A 102 20.77 33.59 -9.09
CA GLN A 102 21.80 32.87 -8.32
C GLN A 102 23.23 33.16 -8.81
N GLY A 103 23.40 34.03 -9.82
CA GLY A 103 24.69 34.50 -10.31
C GLY A 103 25.22 33.76 -11.54
N VAL A 104 24.41 32.90 -12.18
CA VAL A 104 24.81 32.20 -13.43
C VAL A 104 24.39 33.01 -14.66
N PRO A 105 25.33 33.50 -15.49
CA PRO A 105 25.00 34.29 -16.68
C PRO A 105 24.14 33.51 -17.68
N VAL A 106 23.15 34.15 -18.32
CA VAL A 106 22.22 33.50 -19.27
C VAL A 106 22.95 32.78 -20.42
N ALA A 107 24.10 33.30 -20.86
CA ALA A 107 24.91 32.70 -21.90
C ALA A 107 25.56 31.35 -21.50
N GLU A 108 25.68 31.09 -20.20
CA GLU A 108 26.24 29.87 -19.61
C GLU A 108 25.15 28.89 -19.15
N GLN A 109 23.87 29.23 -19.35
CA GLN A 109 22.74 28.40 -18.94
C GLN A 109 22.33 27.44 -20.07
N THR A 110 22.12 26.18 -19.73
CA THR A 110 21.45 25.19 -20.57
C THR A 110 20.03 24.97 -20.05
N ILE A 111 19.06 24.79 -20.94
CA ILE A 111 17.67 24.51 -20.57
C ILE A 111 17.22 23.19 -21.18
N SER A 112 16.71 22.31 -20.34
CA SER A 112 15.98 21.11 -20.73
C SER A 112 14.49 21.33 -20.47
N LEU A 113 13.65 20.97 -21.43
CA LEU A 113 12.19 21.04 -21.32
C LEU A 113 11.59 19.63 -21.24
N ARG A 114 10.60 19.47 -20.38
CA ARG A 114 9.83 18.24 -20.24
C ARG A 114 8.35 18.58 -20.12
N VAL A 115 7.48 17.63 -20.45
CA VAL A 115 6.04 17.75 -20.23
C VAL A 115 5.56 16.64 -19.31
N ARG A 116 4.64 16.99 -18.42
CA ARG A 116 3.92 16.04 -17.57
C ARG A 116 2.65 15.63 -18.31
N ALA A 117 2.71 14.47 -18.94
CA ALA A 117 1.65 13.98 -19.82
C ALA A 117 0.86 12.85 -19.17
N LYS A 118 -0.45 12.77 -19.44
CA LYS A 118 -1.36 11.75 -18.87
C LYS A 118 -2.43 11.38 -19.90
N TYR A 119 -2.99 10.16 -19.83
CA TYR A 119 -4.19 9.86 -20.63
C TYR A 119 -5.38 10.64 -20.09
N ASN A 120 -6.33 10.99 -20.96
CA ASN A 120 -7.54 11.69 -20.56
C ASN A 120 -8.31 10.89 -19.48
N GLY A 121 -8.78 11.58 -18.44
CA GLY A 121 -9.44 10.95 -17.31
C GLY A 121 -8.49 10.28 -16.29
N THR A 122 -7.18 10.29 -16.54
CA THR A 122 -6.16 9.94 -15.54
C THR A 122 -5.55 11.21 -14.95
N ASP A 123 -5.00 11.11 -13.73
CA ASP A 123 -4.20 12.19 -13.09
C ASP A 123 -2.73 11.80 -12.87
N SER A 124 -2.34 10.58 -13.25
CA SER A 124 -0.93 10.20 -13.16
C SER A 124 -0.19 10.65 -14.38
N THR A 125 0.72 11.59 -14.16
CA THR A 125 1.57 12.10 -15.23
C THR A 125 2.84 11.27 -15.35
N LEU A 126 3.24 11.00 -16.59
CA LEU A 126 4.59 10.59 -16.93
C LEU A 126 5.34 11.82 -17.46
N VAL A 127 6.57 11.98 -16.98
CA VAL A 127 7.46 13.03 -17.46
C VAL A 127 8.07 12.54 -18.77
N VAL A 128 7.78 13.23 -19.87
CA VAL A 128 8.38 12.94 -21.18
C VAL A 128 9.20 14.14 -21.67
N PRO A 129 10.35 13.91 -22.34
CA PRO A 129 11.10 14.99 -22.97
C PRO A 129 10.21 15.77 -23.94
N PHE A 130 10.34 17.10 -23.93
CA PHE A 130 9.64 17.93 -24.91
C PHE A 130 10.21 17.68 -26.31
N ALA A 131 9.34 17.35 -27.25
CA ALA A 131 9.69 16.99 -28.63
C ALA A 131 8.53 17.33 -29.58
N CYS A 132 8.55 16.85 -30.82
CA CYS A 132 7.37 16.95 -31.68
C CYS A 132 6.23 16.04 -31.15
N HIS A 133 4.99 16.33 -31.55
CA HIS A 133 3.80 15.61 -31.06
C HIS A 133 3.94 14.07 -31.11
N ASP A 134 4.38 13.53 -32.25
CA ASP A 134 4.44 12.08 -32.46
C ASP A 134 5.54 11.41 -31.62
N GLU A 135 6.67 12.11 -31.42
CA GLU A 135 7.76 11.65 -30.55
C GLU A 135 7.36 11.68 -29.08
N MET A 136 6.69 12.75 -28.63
CA MET A 136 6.16 12.84 -27.26
C MET A 136 5.13 11.75 -26.99
N ARG A 137 4.22 11.51 -27.95
CA ARG A 137 3.24 10.43 -27.86
C ARG A 137 3.91 9.06 -27.77
N THR A 138 4.83 8.75 -28.67
CA THR A 138 5.53 7.46 -28.68
C THR A 138 6.32 7.25 -27.39
N THR A 139 7.01 8.28 -26.91
CA THR A 139 7.78 8.23 -25.65
C THR A 139 6.87 8.04 -24.45
N PHE A 140 5.73 8.74 -24.42
CA PHE A 140 4.71 8.58 -23.39
C PHE A 140 4.15 7.15 -23.40
N GLU A 141 3.73 6.64 -24.56
CA GLU A 141 3.18 5.28 -24.69
C GLU A 141 4.20 4.21 -24.33
N GLN A 142 5.48 4.39 -24.71
CA GLN A 142 6.56 3.49 -24.29
C GLN A 142 6.76 3.54 -22.78
N ALA A 143 6.89 4.73 -22.20
CA ALA A 143 7.05 4.90 -20.75
C ALA A 143 5.84 4.33 -19.99
N HIS A 144 4.63 4.52 -20.52
CA HIS A 144 3.40 3.98 -19.97
C HIS A 144 3.38 2.45 -20.03
N LYS A 145 3.79 1.86 -21.14
CA LYS A 145 3.90 0.40 -21.28
C LYS A 145 4.99 -0.20 -20.39
N GLU A 146 6.13 0.47 -20.24
CA GLU A 146 7.21 0.04 -19.36
C GLU A 146 6.81 0.13 -17.89
N GLN A 147 6.10 1.19 -17.51
CA GLN A 147 5.70 1.44 -16.13
C GLN A 147 4.46 0.62 -15.72
N PHE A 148 3.49 0.45 -16.62
CA PHE A 148 2.16 -0.07 -16.31
C PHE A 148 1.77 -1.32 -17.12
N GLY A 149 2.55 -1.73 -18.13
CA GLY A 149 2.33 -2.97 -18.89
C GLY A 149 1.36 -2.88 -20.07
N PHE A 150 0.71 -1.73 -20.29
CA PHE A 150 -0.26 -1.51 -21.38
C PHE A 150 -0.19 -0.09 -21.96
N THR A 151 -0.89 0.13 -23.08
CA THR A 151 -1.14 1.45 -23.69
C THR A 151 -2.61 1.59 -24.04
N GLU A 152 -3.09 2.82 -24.15
CA GLU A 152 -4.46 3.15 -24.57
C GLU A 152 -4.42 4.01 -25.84
N PRO A 153 -4.18 3.40 -27.02
CA PRO A 153 -3.96 4.15 -28.25
C PRO A 153 -5.16 5.03 -28.64
N ASP A 154 -6.37 4.66 -28.23
CA ASP A 154 -7.59 5.40 -28.55
C ASP A 154 -7.87 6.57 -27.58
N GLN A 155 -7.15 6.67 -26.46
CA GLN A 155 -7.33 7.75 -25.49
C GLN A 155 -6.50 8.99 -25.86
N PRO A 156 -7.08 10.21 -25.77
CA PRO A 156 -6.31 11.44 -25.90
C PRO A 156 -5.27 11.57 -24.78
N ILE A 157 -4.12 12.17 -25.08
CA ILE A 157 -3.10 12.52 -24.08
C ILE A 157 -3.25 14.00 -23.74
N TYR A 158 -3.20 14.33 -22.45
CA TYR A 158 -3.22 15.69 -21.90
C TYR A 158 -1.87 16.04 -21.29
N VAL A 159 -1.46 17.29 -21.43
CA VAL A 159 -0.33 17.90 -20.73
C VAL A 159 -0.88 18.67 -19.54
N GLU A 160 -0.61 18.16 -18.34
CA GLU A 160 -0.98 18.82 -17.09
C GLU A 160 -0.10 20.05 -16.85
N ALA A 161 1.22 19.88 -17.02
CA ALA A 161 2.20 20.92 -16.80
C ALA A 161 3.41 20.77 -17.72
N VAL A 162 4.11 21.89 -17.93
CA VAL A 162 5.43 21.94 -18.57
C VAL A 162 6.48 22.25 -17.51
N GLU A 163 7.59 21.52 -17.56
CA GLU A 163 8.74 21.65 -16.66
C GLU A 163 9.94 22.19 -17.46
N ALA A 164 10.65 23.17 -16.89
CA ALA A 164 11.96 23.61 -17.37
C ALA A 164 13.03 23.42 -16.30
N GLU A 165 14.07 22.66 -16.63
CA GLU A 165 15.31 22.56 -15.85
C GLU A 165 16.36 23.48 -16.49
N ALA A 166 16.73 24.56 -15.79
CA ALA A 166 17.86 25.40 -16.15
C ALA A 166 19.08 24.97 -15.34
N SER A 167 20.24 24.80 -15.99
CA SER A 167 21.49 24.40 -15.35
C SER A 167 22.69 25.21 -15.84
N GLY A 168 23.65 25.52 -14.96
CA GLY A 168 24.90 26.19 -15.33
C GLY A 168 25.78 26.55 -14.12
N GLY A 169 26.88 27.24 -14.36
CA GLY A 169 27.78 27.73 -13.30
C GLY A 169 28.58 26.65 -12.56
N GLY A 170 28.53 25.40 -13.01
CA GLY A 170 29.38 24.33 -12.49
C GLY A 170 30.85 24.55 -12.86
N ALA A 171 31.77 24.19 -11.97
CA ALA A 171 33.20 24.42 -12.16
C ALA A 171 33.78 23.72 -13.41
N ASN A 172 33.07 22.72 -13.95
CA ASN A 172 33.39 21.90 -15.14
C ASN A 172 34.88 21.57 -15.31
N ALA A 173 35.58 21.43 -14.19
CA ALA A 173 37.01 21.20 -14.14
C ALA A 173 37.20 19.69 -14.06
N ALA A 174 37.78 19.11 -15.10
CA ALA A 174 38.31 17.75 -15.01
C ALA A 174 39.30 17.71 -13.84
N LEU A 175 38.97 16.94 -12.80
CA LEU A 175 39.89 16.69 -11.70
C LEU A 175 41.04 15.83 -12.24
N ASN A 176 42.13 16.48 -12.65
CA ASN A 176 43.35 15.81 -13.13
C ASN A 176 44.13 15.21 -11.94
N ILE A 177 43.54 14.18 -11.31
CA ILE A 177 44.14 13.46 -10.18
C ILE A 177 45.00 12.34 -10.74
N ILE A 178 46.25 12.28 -10.30
CA ILE A 178 47.24 11.29 -10.73
C ILE A 178 47.93 10.72 -9.50
N ALA A 179 48.01 9.39 -9.41
CA ALA A 179 48.77 8.71 -8.37
C ALA A 179 50.28 8.91 -8.60
N THR A 180 50.98 9.40 -7.59
CA THR A 180 52.43 9.71 -7.64
C THR A 180 53.29 8.81 -6.76
N GLY A 181 52.66 7.89 -6.02
CA GLY A 181 53.34 6.96 -5.13
C GLY A 181 54.29 6.00 -5.87
N THR A 182 55.30 5.53 -5.15
CA THR A 182 56.34 4.61 -5.67
C THR A 182 56.61 3.42 -4.74
N SER A 183 55.99 3.39 -3.56
CA SER A 183 56.16 2.31 -2.59
C SER A 183 55.37 1.07 -2.99
N THR A 184 56.01 -0.09 -2.91
CA THR A 184 55.37 -1.40 -3.04
C THR A 184 55.32 -2.17 -1.72
N SER A 185 55.85 -1.58 -0.65
CA SER A 185 56.03 -2.22 0.65
C SER A 185 55.14 -1.59 1.73
N PRO A 186 54.71 -2.36 2.74
CA PRO A 186 53.91 -1.84 3.84
C PRO A 186 54.71 -0.84 4.70
N GLU A 187 54.03 0.17 5.22
CA GLU A 187 54.60 1.17 6.15
C GLU A 187 54.82 0.55 7.54
N THR A 188 53.90 -0.32 7.97
CA THR A 188 53.94 -1.00 9.26
C THR A 188 53.04 -2.26 9.26
N THR A 189 52.93 -2.94 10.40
CA THR A 189 51.98 -4.02 10.65
C THR A 189 51.21 -3.77 11.94
N THR A 190 49.94 -4.21 12.01
CA THR A 190 49.11 -4.04 13.21
C THR A 190 48.25 -5.27 13.50
N PRO A 191 47.95 -5.61 14.78
CA PRO A 191 47.10 -6.74 15.12
C PRO A 191 45.61 -6.49 14.81
N VAL A 192 44.98 -7.36 14.03
CA VAL A 192 43.55 -7.33 13.65
C VAL A 192 42.90 -8.68 13.95
N PHE A 193 41.60 -8.68 14.26
CA PHE A 193 40.79 -9.90 14.38
C PHE A 193 39.96 -10.10 13.10
N THR A 194 40.25 -11.13 12.33
CA THR A 194 39.51 -11.50 11.10
C THR A 194 39.57 -13.03 10.93
N GLU A 195 38.57 -13.61 10.26
CA GLU A 195 38.39 -15.08 10.14
C GLU A 195 38.39 -15.82 11.49
N GLY A 196 37.87 -15.19 12.55
CA GLY A 196 37.76 -15.82 13.87
C GLY A 196 39.10 -15.95 14.63
N LYS A 197 40.18 -15.32 14.16
CA LYS A 197 41.50 -15.31 14.82
C LYS A 197 42.15 -13.93 14.82
N ARG A 198 43.04 -13.69 15.79
CA ARG A 198 43.87 -12.47 15.84
C ARG A 198 45.17 -12.69 15.06
N GLN A 199 45.50 -11.79 14.13
CA GLN A 199 46.71 -11.86 13.31
C GLN A 199 47.26 -10.46 12.99
N ASN A 200 48.57 -10.33 12.82
CA ASN A 200 49.18 -9.07 12.37
C ASN A 200 49.01 -8.91 10.87
N VAL A 201 48.46 -7.78 10.43
CA VAL A 201 48.20 -7.48 9.02
C VAL A 201 49.06 -6.29 8.57
N PRO A 202 49.53 -6.25 7.31
CA PRO A 202 50.26 -5.12 6.77
C PRO A 202 49.36 -3.88 6.64
N VAL A 203 49.96 -2.71 6.88
CA VAL A 203 49.34 -1.40 6.74
C VAL A 203 50.05 -0.63 5.64
N PHE A 204 49.30 -0.18 4.65
CA PHE A 204 49.75 0.65 3.55
C PHE A 204 49.15 2.05 3.65
N ARG A 205 49.80 3.01 3.00
CA ARG A 205 49.31 4.38 2.86
C ARG A 205 49.06 4.67 1.38
N ARG A 206 47.84 5.09 1.04
CA ARG A 206 47.41 5.30 -0.36
C ARG A 206 48.33 6.27 -1.09
N GLU A 207 48.69 7.38 -0.42
CA GLU A 207 49.45 8.48 -1.02
C GLU A 207 50.88 8.10 -1.44
N THR A 208 51.44 7.04 -0.86
CA THR A 208 52.80 6.57 -1.19
C THR A 208 52.79 5.32 -2.08
N LEU A 209 51.63 4.71 -2.30
CA LEU A 209 51.49 3.42 -2.98
C LEU A 209 51.74 3.56 -4.49
N ALA A 210 52.58 2.67 -5.04
CA ALA A 210 52.83 2.60 -6.46
C ALA A 210 51.60 2.07 -7.22
N PRO A 211 51.16 2.73 -8.31
CA PRO A 211 50.09 2.22 -9.16
C PRO A 211 50.36 0.81 -9.66
N LYS A 212 49.28 0.02 -9.82
CA LYS A 212 49.28 -1.39 -10.25
C LYS A 212 49.98 -2.37 -9.30
N THR A 213 50.38 -1.94 -8.10
CA THR A 213 50.88 -2.85 -7.07
C THR A 213 49.72 -3.63 -6.46
N PRO A 214 49.70 -4.98 -6.53
CA PRO A 214 48.65 -5.77 -5.92
C PRO A 214 48.88 -5.89 -4.40
N ILE A 215 47.88 -5.53 -3.60
CA ILE A 215 47.84 -5.75 -2.15
C ILE A 215 46.82 -6.85 -1.90
N THR A 216 47.25 -7.97 -1.32
CA THR A 216 46.33 -9.09 -0.99
C THR A 216 45.88 -8.99 0.46
N GLY A 217 44.58 -9.18 0.70
CA GLY A 217 44.01 -9.22 2.05
C GLY A 217 44.42 -10.48 2.82
N PRO A 218 44.48 -10.44 4.16
CA PRO A 218 44.03 -9.33 5.02
C PRO A 218 45.05 -8.19 5.09
N ALA A 219 44.61 -6.95 4.86
CA ALA A 219 45.46 -5.74 4.88
C ALA A 219 44.65 -4.48 5.21
N ILE A 220 45.33 -3.40 5.62
CA ILE A 220 44.71 -2.09 5.83
C ILE A 220 45.38 -1.07 4.90
N ILE A 221 44.57 -0.23 4.25
CA ILE A 221 45.03 0.90 3.46
C ILE A 221 44.49 2.18 4.09
N LEU A 222 45.39 3.02 4.59
CA LEU A 222 45.08 4.32 5.16
C LEU A 222 45.11 5.39 4.06
N GLU A 223 44.19 6.35 4.16
CA GLU A 223 44.15 7.53 3.30
C GLU A 223 43.71 8.74 4.11
N ASN A 224 43.99 9.95 3.61
CA ASN A 224 43.49 11.15 4.25
C ASN A 224 41.96 11.20 4.24
N GLY A 225 41.36 11.12 5.43
CA GLY A 225 39.90 11.13 5.61
C GLY A 225 39.21 9.77 5.54
N GLY A 226 39.94 8.65 5.47
CA GLY A 226 39.34 7.31 5.37
C GLY A 226 40.24 6.14 5.78
N THR A 227 39.63 4.97 5.93
CA THR A 227 40.35 3.71 6.13
C THR A 227 39.67 2.60 5.34
N THR A 228 40.43 1.93 4.49
CA THR A 228 39.96 0.78 3.71
C THR A 228 40.52 -0.51 4.32
N VAL A 229 39.62 -1.43 4.67
CA VAL A 229 39.98 -2.76 5.19
C VAL A 229 39.82 -3.76 4.05
N LEU A 230 40.91 -4.46 3.74
CA LEU A 230 40.93 -5.50 2.72
C LEU A 230 40.76 -6.85 3.41
N GLU A 231 39.63 -7.51 3.21
CA GLU A 231 39.35 -8.81 3.82
C GLU A 231 40.11 -9.94 3.11
N PRO A 232 40.33 -11.09 3.77
CA PRO A 232 40.87 -12.28 3.13
C PRO A 232 40.12 -12.65 1.85
N GLY A 233 40.87 -12.98 0.80
CA GLY A 233 40.29 -13.33 -0.50
C GLY A 233 39.95 -12.15 -1.41
N TRP A 234 40.27 -10.92 -0.98
CA TRP A 234 40.25 -9.70 -1.79
C TRP A 234 41.66 -9.21 -2.12
N THR A 235 41.81 -8.57 -3.28
CA THR A 235 43.06 -7.95 -3.73
C THR A 235 42.78 -6.52 -4.16
N ALA A 236 43.54 -5.55 -3.65
CA ALA A 236 43.45 -4.15 -4.05
C ALA A 236 44.58 -3.76 -5.00
N HIS A 237 44.31 -2.85 -5.91
CA HIS A 237 45.33 -2.19 -6.73
C HIS A 237 44.96 -0.72 -6.98
N LEU A 238 45.97 0.15 -6.97
CA LEU A 238 45.80 1.58 -7.25
C LEU A 238 45.92 1.84 -8.76
N GLN A 239 44.95 2.53 -9.35
CA GLN A 239 44.99 2.95 -10.75
C GLN A 239 45.76 4.27 -10.93
N ALA A 240 46.07 4.62 -12.18
CA ALA A 240 46.85 5.83 -12.50
C ALA A 240 46.13 7.13 -12.11
N ASN A 241 44.80 7.13 -12.10
CA ASN A 241 43.95 8.26 -11.67
C ASN A 241 43.73 8.29 -10.15
N ASP A 242 44.60 7.63 -9.39
CA ASP A 242 44.51 7.44 -7.95
C ASP A 242 43.27 6.66 -7.47
N THR A 243 42.48 6.02 -8.33
CA THR A 243 41.34 5.18 -7.87
C THR A 243 41.83 3.84 -7.33
N LEU A 244 41.40 3.47 -6.12
CA LEU A 244 41.73 2.18 -5.53
C LEU A 244 40.61 1.18 -5.85
N VAL A 245 40.95 0.11 -6.57
CA VAL A 245 40.02 -0.94 -7.00
C VAL A 245 40.31 -2.21 -6.21
N LEU A 246 39.28 -2.78 -5.59
CA LEU A 246 39.38 -4.02 -4.85
C LEU A 246 38.60 -5.08 -5.62
N GLU A 247 39.24 -6.21 -5.87
CA GLU A 247 38.69 -7.32 -6.62
C GLU A 247 38.68 -8.57 -5.76
N ARG A 248 37.59 -9.33 -5.86
CA ARG A 248 37.46 -10.62 -5.21
C ARG A 248 38.22 -11.67 -6.03
N THR A 249 39.30 -12.22 -5.45
CA THR A 249 40.23 -13.12 -6.16
C THR A 249 40.09 -14.59 -5.78
N SER A 250 39.29 -14.90 -4.76
CA SER A 250 38.97 -16.27 -4.34
C SER A 250 37.49 -16.59 -4.58
N ALA A 251 37.10 -17.87 -4.65
CA ALA A 251 35.68 -18.24 -4.78
C ALA A 251 34.91 -17.90 -3.48
N ARG A 252 33.67 -17.40 -3.59
CA ARG A 252 32.82 -17.17 -2.40
C ARG A 252 32.45 -18.52 -1.82
N THR A 253 32.56 -18.68 -0.51
CA THR A 253 31.87 -19.77 0.18
C THR A 253 30.40 -19.40 0.28
N MET A 254 29.62 -19.62 -0.79
CA MET A 254 28.17 -19.48 -0.70
C MET A 254 27.65 -20.56 0.24
N ARG A 255 27.16 -20.16 1.42
CA ARG A 255 26.31 -21.06 2.21
C ARG A 255 25.06 -21.35 1.37
N ALA A 256 24.78 -22.63 1.15
CA ALA A 256 23.48 -23.03 0.62
C ALA A 256 22.40 -22.52 1.59
N ILE A 257 21.32 -21.96 1.03
CA ILE A 257 20.16 -21.60 1.85
C ILE A 257 19.53 -22.91 2.30
N ASP A 258 19.55 -23.17 3.60
CA ASP A 258 18.81 -24.28 4.18
C ASP A 258 17.31 -23.97 4.05
N ILE A 259 16.61 -24.75 3.24
CA ILE A 259 15.16 -24.62 3.05
C ILE A 259 14.37 -25.33 4.16
N THR A 260 15.01 -26.25 4.89
CA THR A 260 14.35 -27.09 5.91
C THR A 260 14.19 -26.38 7.24
N ARG A 261 15.03 -25.36 7.50
CA ARG A 261 14.97 -24.54 8.71
C ARG A 261 15.00 -23.07 8.35
N PRO A 262 14.15 -22.23 8.97
CA PRO A 262 14.17 -20.81 8.71
C PRO A 262 15.48 -20.22 9.23
N ASP A 263 16.26 -19.60 8.34
CA ASP A 263 17.32 -18.67 8.74
C ASP A 263 16.65 -17.33 9.11
N PRO A 264 16.81 -16.82 10.35
CA PRO A 264 16.18 -15.56 10.77
C PRO A 264 16.49 -14.37 9.85
N ILE A 265 17.68 -14.36 9.23
CA ILE A 265 18.09 -13.31 8.29
C ILE A 265 17.30 -13.44 6.99
N MET A 266 17.22 -14.66 6.46
CA MET A 266 16.50 -14.91 5.21
C MET A 266 14.98 -14.75 5.39
N LEU A 267 14.45 -15.12 6.55
CA LEU A 267 13.03 -14.94 6.89
C LEU A 267 12.65 -13.46 6.83
N GLU A 268 13.47 -12.61 7.45
CA GLU A 268 13.30 -11.16 7.41
C GLU A 268 13.45 -10.59 5.99
N ILE A 269 14.39 -11.11 5.19
CA ILE A 269 14.55 -10.72 3.79
C ILE A 269 13.28 -11.06 3.00
N PHE A 270 12.79 -12.30 3.09
CA PHE A 270 11.62 -12.73 2.34
C PHE A 270 10.34 -12.03 2.79
N ASN A 271 10.16 -11.76 4.10
CA ASN A 271 9.09 -10.92 4.60
C ASN A 271 9.04 -9.57 3.87
N ASN A 272 10.17 -8.87 3.82
CA ASN A 272 10.28 -7.57 3.17
C ASN A 272 10.09 -7.67 1.64
N LEU A 273 10.63 -8.71 1.00
CA LEU A 273 10.48 -8.90 -0.45
C LEU A 273 9.03 -9.18 -0.86
N PHE A 274 8.31 -10.03 -0.12
CA PHE A 274 6.90 -10.30 -0.41
C PHE A 274 6.01 -9.08 -0.16
N MET A 275 6.29 -8.31 0.91
CA MET A 275 5.58 -7.05 1.17
C MET A 275 5.85 -6.02 0.07
N SER A 276 7.11 -5.86 -0.34
CA SER A 276 7.50 -4.96 -1.42
C SER A 276 6.80 -5.29 -2.74
N VAL A 277 6.59 -6.57 -3.06
CA VAL A 277 5.77 -6.97 -4.23
C VAL A 277 4.36 -6.38 -4.12
N ALA A 278 3.69 -6.58 -2.99
CA ALA A 278 2.32 -6.09 -2.78
C ALA A 278 2.24 -4.55 -2.80
N GLU A 279 3.22 -3.86 -2.19
CA GLU A 279 3.30 -2.39 -2.18
C GLU A 279 3.54 -1.82 -3.58
N GLU A 280 4.41 -2.44 -4.37
CA GLU A 280 4.67 -2.02 -5.75
C GLU A 280 3.45 -2.24 -6.66
N MET A 281 2.72 -3.34 -6.48
CA MET A 281 1.42 -3.54 -7.13
C MET A 281 0.45 -2.41 -6.76
N GLY A 282 0.36 -2.06 -5.47
CA GLY A 282 -0.49 -0.98 -4.98
C GLY A 282 -0.11 0.39 -5.54
N GLY A 283 1.20 0.67 -5.66
CA GLY A 283 1.71 1.88 -6.27
C GLY A 283 1.39 2.00 -7.76
N VAL A 284 1.34 0.88 -8.49
CA VAL A 284 0.84 0.85 -9.88
C VAL A 284 -0.66 1.14 -9.90
N LEU A 285 -1.45 0.42 -9.08
CA LEU A 285 -2.90 0.55 -9.05
C LEU A 285 -3.34 2.00 -8.76
N ALA A 286 -2.79 2.62 -7.71
CA ALA A 286 -3.09 4.00 -7.35
C ALA A 286 -2.78 4.99 -8.48
N LYS A 287 -1.74 4.74 -9.27
CA LYS A 287 -1.35 5.64 -10.35
C LYS A 287 -2.24 5.46 -11.58
N THR A 288 -2.59 4.24 -11.94
CA THR A 288 -3.32 3.95 -13.18
C THR A 288 -4.83 4.01 -13.04
N ALA A 289 -5.38 3.98 -11.82
CA ALA A 289 -6.82 4.04 -11.61
C ALA A 289 -7.42 5.41 -11.98
N HIS A 290 -8.70 5.40 -12.36
CA HIS A 290 -9.46 6.58 -12.78
C HIS A 290 -10.40 7.08 -11.67
N SER A 291 -10.92 6.17 -10.84
CA SER A 291 -11.85 6.56 -9.76
C SER A 291 -11.14 7.25 -8.59
N VAL A 292 -11.86 8.20 -7.98
CA VAL A 292 -11.42 8.87 -6.74
C VAL A 292 -11.22 7.85 -5.61
N ASN A 293 -12.03 6.79 -5.58
CA ASN A 293 -11.96 5.73 -4.57
C ASN A 293 -10.62 5.00 -4.58
N VAL A 294 -10.18 4.49 -5.72
CA VAL A 294 -8.91 3.76 -5.80
C VAL A 294 -7.74 4.73 -5.72
N LYS A 295 -7.83 5.89 -6.38
CA LYS A 295 -6.71 6.81 -6.52
C LYS A 295 -6.42 7.68 -5.30
N GLU A 296 -7.42 8.44 -4.87
CA GLU A 296 -7.25 9.46 -3.82
C GLU A 296 -7.43 8.83 -2.45
N ARG A 297 -8.47 8.01 -2.31
CA ARG A 297 -8.82 7.35 -1.05
C ARG A 297 -7.99 6.11 -0.76
N LEU A 298 -7.28 5.57 -1.76
CA LEU A 298 -6.53 4.31 -1.67
C LEU A 298 -7.40 3.14 -1.18
N ASP A 299 -8.65 3.09 -1.65
CA ASP A 299 -9.60 2.03 -1.31
C ASP A 299 -9.38 0.79 -2.19
N PHE A 300 -8.23 0.16 -1.98
CA PHE A 300 -7.84 -1.07 -2.65
C PHE A 300 -6.91 -1.88 -1.76
N SER A 301 -6.55 -3.11 -2.15
CA SER A 301 -5.45 -3.87 -1.55
C SER A 301 -4.82 -4.78 -2.59
N CYS A 302 -3.53 -5.04 -2.44
CA CYS A 302 -2.75 -5.89 -3.33
C CYS A 302 -2.06 -6.96 -2.51
N ALA A 303 -2.07 -8.21 -3.00
CA ALA A 303 -1.62 -9.34 -2.22
C ALA A 303 -0.94 -10.43 -3.07
N VAL A 304 -0.04 -11.15 -2.41
CA VAL A 304 0.68 -12.32 -2.95
C VAL A 304 0.19 -13.57 -2.22
N PHE A 305 -0.01 -14.64 -2.98
CA PHE A 305 -0.53 -15.92 -2.49
C PHE A 305 0.37 -17.08 -2.92
N ASP A 306 0.45 -18.10 -2.05
CA ASP A 306 1.14 -19.34 -2.37
C ASP A 306 0.37 -20.22 -3.37
N ARG A 307 0.93 -21.39 -3.66
CA ARG A 307 0.33 -22.40 -4.56
C ARG A 307 -1.07 -22.87 -4.16
N ASP A 308 -1.39 -22.79 -2.88
CA ASP A 308 -2.66 -23.23 -2.31
C ASP A 308 -3.67 -22.07 -2.22
N GLY A 309 -3.29 -20.88 -2.68
CA GLY A 309 -4.13 -19.67 -2.59
C GLY A 309 -4.14 -19.03 -1.20
N LYS A 310 -3.21 -19.39 -0.31
CA LYS A 310 -3.12 -18.78 1.03
C LYS A 310 -2.34 -17.48 0.96
N LEU A 311 -2.82 -16.49 1.70
CA LEU A 311 -2.22 -15.17 1.77
C LEU A 311 -0.80 -15.24 2.35
N ILE A 312 0.16 -14.62 1.67
CA ILE A 312 1.57 -14.49 2.08
C ILE A 312 1.91 -13.07 2.51
N ALA A 313 1.52 -12.08 1.72
CA ALA A 313 1.73 -10.67 2.00
C ALA A 313 0.59 -9.84 1.42
N ASN A 314 0.25 -8.75 2.09
CA ASN A 314 -0.77 -7.79 1.69
C ASN A 314 -0.30 -6.38 2.04
N ALA A 315 -0.33 -5.46 1.07
CA ALA A 315 -0.07 -4.05 1.32
C ALA A 315 -1.23 -3.47 2.19
N PRO A 316 -0.95 -2.88 3.36
CA PRO A 316 -1.95 -2.59 4.38
C PRO A 316 -2.78 -1.33 4.07
N HIS A 317 -3.59 -1.41 3.03
CA HIS A 317 -4.47 -0.32 2.59
C HIS A 317 -5.87 -0.43 3.18
N MET A 318 -6.49 -1.64 3.14
CA MET A 318 -7.82 -1.85 3.72
C MET A 318 -7.90 -3.11 4.59
N PRO A 319 -8.13 -2.98 5.91
CA PRO A 319 -8.15 -4.14 6.79
C PRO A 319 -9.27 -5.17 6.50
N VAL A 320 -10.38 -4.79 5.88
CA VAL A 320 -11.45 -5.74 5.52
C VAL A 320 -11.10 -6.65 4.34
N HIS A 321 -10.15 -6.25 3.50
CA HIS A 321 -9.61 -7.10 2.43
C HIS A 321 -8.73 -8.23 3.00
N LEU A 322 -8.29 -8.09 4.25
CA LEU A 322 -7.44 -9.06 4.92
C LEU A 322 -8.20 -10.37 5.13
N GLY A 323 -7.64 -11.50 4.69
CA GLY A 323 -8.27 -12.81 4.83
C GLY A 323 -9.41 -13.10 3.83
N SER A 324 -10.16 -12.08 3.38
CA SER A 324 -11.22 -12.28 2.38
C SER A 324 -10.66 -12.52 0.96
N MET A 325 -9.56 -11.88 0.57
CA MET A 325 -8.94 -12.12 -0.75
C MET A 325 -8.42 -13.55 -0.94
N GLY A 326 -7.98 -14.23 0.13
CA GLY A 326 -7.57 -15.65 0.06
C GLY A 326 -8.74 -16.58 -0.27
N GLU A 327 -9.93 -16.27 0.25
CA GLU A 327 -11.17 -16.99 -0.08
C GLU A 327 -11.59 -16.75 -1.55
N SER A 328 -11.36 -15.54 -2.08
CA SER A 328 -11.58 -15.23 -3.50
C SER A 328 -10.68 -16.08 -4.41
N VAL A 329 -9.38 -16.13 -4.12
CA VAL A 329 -8.42 -16.95 -4.87
C VAL A 329 -8.80 -18.43 -4.81
N THR A 330 -9.09 -18.94 -3.62
CA THR A 330 -9.52 -20.33 -3.41
C THR A 330 -10.82 -20.65 -4.17
N SER A 331 -11.76 -19.71 -4.23
CA SER A 331 -13.03 -19.89 -4.95
C SER A 331 -12.82 -20.01 -6.46
N ILE A 332 -11.96 -19.18 -7.06
CA ILE A 332 -11.58 -19.31 -8.48
C ILE A 332 -10.84 -20.62 -8.73
N MET A 333 -9.89 -20.99 -7.87
CA MET A 333 -9.17 -22.27 -7.98
C MET A 333 -10.14 -23.46 -7.99
N LYS A 334 -11.15 -23.44 -7.12
CA LYS A 334 -12.16 -24.48 -7.04
C LYS A 334 -13.10 -24.48 -8.25
N ALA A 335 -13.55 -23.31 -8.68
CA ALA A 335 -14.47 -23.16 -9.81
C ALA A 335 -13.82 -23.57 -11.15
N ARG A 336 -12.56 -23.17 -11.37
CA ARG A 336 -11.83 -23.45 -12.62
C ARG A 336 -11.10 -24.78 -12.63
N GLY A 337 -10.69 -25.30 -11.48
CA GLY A 337 -9.91 -26.54 -11.37
C GLY A 337 -8.69 -26.52 -12.31
N GLY A 338 -8.54 -27.57 -13.13
CA GLY A 338 -7.43 -27.68 -14.10
C GLY A 338 -7.61 -26.89 -15.41
N THR A 339 -8.59 -25.99 -15.51
CA THR A 339 -8.88 -25.24 -16.75
C THR A 339 -8.18 -23.89 -16.86
N ILE A 340 -7.52 -23.44 -15.80
CA ILE A 340 -6.74 -22.20 -15.75
C ILE A 340 -5.54 -22.31 -16.72
N LYS A 341 -5.35 -21.31 -17.58
CA LYS A 341 -4.24 -21.28 -18.55
C LYS A 341 -3.28 -20.11 -18.29
N PRO A 342 -2.01 -20.21 -18.74
CA PRO A 342 -1.11 -19.08 -18.74
C PRO A 342 -1.69 -17.87 -19.48
N GLY A 343 -1.62 -16.69 -18.85
CA GLY A 343 -2.14 -15.44 -19.38
C GLY A 343 -3.64 -15.21 -19.16
N ASP A 344 -4.33 -16.12 -18.46
CA ASP A 344 -5.70 -15.87 -18.02
C ASP A 344 -5.71 -15.01 -16.75
N VAL A 345 -6.68 -14.09 -16.65
CA VAL A 345 -6.94 -13.29 -15.44
C VAL A 345 -8.43 -13.36 -15.15
N PHE A 346 -8.77 -13.51 -13.87
CA PHE A 346 -10.15 -13.66 -13.40
C PHE A 346 -10.59 -12.47 -12.57
N MET A 347 -11.89 -12.19 -12.54
CA MET A 347 -12.48 -11.25 -11.58
C MET A 347 -13.68 -11.84 -10.86
N LEU A 348 -13.87 -11.42 -9.61
CA LEU A 348 -15.03 -11.74 -8.79
C LEU A 348 -15.30 -10.67 -7.72
N ASN A 349 -16.57 -10.49 -7.37
CA ASN A 349 -17.03 -9.71 -6.22
C ASN A 349 -18.14 -10.42 -5.43
N ASP A 350 -18.50 -11.65 -5.79
CA ASP A 350 -19.56 -12.41 -5.15
C ASP A 350 -19.27 -12.65 -3.66
N PRO A 351 -20.06 -12.06 -2.74
CA PRO A 351 -19.81 -12.16 -1.30
C PRO A 351 -19.92 -13.58 -0.76
N PHE A 352 -20.64 -14.45 -1.47
CA PHE A 352 -20.81 -15.86 -1.13
C PHE A 352 -19.69 -16.74 -1.71
N ALA A 353 -18.76 -16.16 -2.47
CA ALA A 353 -17.56 -16.79 -3.03
C ALA A 353 -16.26 -16.05 -2.63
N GLY A 354 -16.24 -15.45 -1.44
CA GLY A 354 -15.05 -14.78 -0.89
C GLY A 354 -14.97 -13.28 -1.17
N GLY A 355 -15.96 -12.68 -1.85
CA GLY A 355 -16.14 -11.23 -1.89
C GLY A 355 -16.52 -10.65 -0.53
N THR A 356 -16.38 -9.33 -0.38
CA THR A 356 -16.75 -8.55 0.80
C THR A 356 -18.12 -7.91 0.63
N HIS A 357 -18.31 -7.21 -0.48
CA HIS A 357 -19.57 -6.68 -1.02
C HIS A 357 -19.38 -6.46 -2.53
N LEU A 358 -20.43 -6.08 -3.26
CA LEU A 358 -20.35 -5.99 -4.72
C LEU A 358 -19.40 -4.88 -5.25
N PRO A 359 -19.28 -3.70 -4.61
CA PRO A 359 -18.32 -2.69 -5.07
C PRO A 359 -16.86 -3.14 -5.05
N ASP A 360 -16.49 -4.06 -4.16
CA ASP A 360 -15.12 -4.57 -4.06
C ASP A 360 -14.87 -5.69 -5.07
N ILE A 361 -14.28 -5.35 -6.22
CA ILE A 361 -13.95 -6.33 -7.25
C ILE A 361 -12.52 -6.82 -7.06
N THR A 362 -12.36 -8.14 -6.94
CA THR A 362 -11.04 -8.81 -6.86
C THR A 362 -10.63 -9.30 -8.23
N VAL A 363 -9.49 -8.84 -8.74
CA VAL A 363 -8.83 -9.33 -9.94
C VAL A 363 -7.68 -10.25 -9.55
N ILE A 364 -7.66 -11.47 -10.08
CA ILE A 364 -6.73 -12.55 -9.70
C ILE A 364 -5.95 -13.02 -10.91
N THR A 365 -4.62 -12.98 -10.81
CA THR A 365 -3.69 -13.40 -11.87
C THR A 365 -2.85 -14.59 -11.40
N PRO A 366 -3.02 -15.78 -11.99
CA PRO A 366 -2.20 -16.95 -11.72
C PRO A 366 -0.79 -16.83 -12.32
N ILE A 367 0.22 -17.30 -11.59
CA ILE A 367 1.63 -17.25 -12.00
C ILE A 367 2.10 -18.64 -12.43
N PHE A 368 2.47 -18.76 -13.70
CA PHE A 368 3.06 -19.98 -14.27
C PHE A 368 4.58 -19.83 -14.45
N PHE A 369 5.29 -20.94 -14.28
CA PHE A 369 6.70 -21.11 -14.64
C PHE A 369 6.81 -22.19 -15.72
N GLY A 370 7.49 -21.87 -16.83
CA GLY A 370 7.61 -22.80 -17.96
C GLY A 370 6.27 -23.23 -18.54
N GLU A 371 6.19 -24.48 -19.00
CA GLU A 371 4.97 -25.09 -19.58
C GLU A 371 4.16 -25.91 -18.56
N GLU A 372 4.24 -25.55 -17.28
CA GLU A 372 3.61 -26.34 -16.23
C GLU A 372 2.07 -26.29 -16.27
N PRO A 373 1.39 -27.41 -15.97
CA PRO A 373 -0.06 -27.52 -16.13
C PRO A 373 -0.86 -26.77 -15.04
N LYS A 374 -0.19 -26.25 -14.01
CA LYS A 374 -0.80 -25.56 -12.88
C LYS A 374 -0.01 -24.30 -12.51
N PRO A 375 -0.72 -23.23 -12.10
CA PRO A 375 -0.05 -22.07 -11.53
C PRO A 375 0.66 -22.45 -10.22
N HIS A 376 1.78 -21.79 -9.95
CA HIS A 376 2.60 -21.99 -8.75
C HIS A 376 2.31 -20.98 -7.65
N PHE A 377 1.96 -19.76 -8.03
CA PHE A 377 1.63 -18.67 -7.11
C PHE A 377 0.47 -17.88 -7.71
N TYR A 378 -0.11 -17.00 -6.93
CA TYR A 378 -1.10 -16.04 -7.43
C TYR A 378 -0.77 -14.66 -6.90
N VAL A 379 -1.15 -13.65 -7.66
CA VAL A 379 -1.26 -12.28 -7.17
C VAL A 379 -2.69 -11.81 -7.40
N ALA A 380 -3.16 -10.95 -6.52
CA ALA A 380 -4.48 -10.36 -6.68
C ALA A 380 -4.50 -8.91 -6.20
N SER A 381 -5.38 -8.14 -6.81
CA SER A 381 -5.74 -6.80 -6.37
C SER A 381 -7.25 -6.75 -6.16
N ARG A 382 -7.69 -6.06 -5.12
CA ARG A 382 -9.09 -5.76 -4.86
C ARG A 382 -9.25 -4.26 -4.79
N GLY A 383 -10.17 -3.70 -5.56
CA GLY A 383 -10.43 -2.26 -5.61
C GLY A 383 -11.91 -2.00 -5.39
N HIS A 384 -12.23 -0.92 -4.67
CA HIS A 384 -13.59 -0.46 -4.52
C HIS A 384 -14.00 0.37 -5.73
N HIS A 385 -14.93 -0.15 -6.52
CA HIS A 385 -15.51 0.58 -7.65
C HIS A 385 -16.63 1.48 -7.17
N ALA A 386 -16.61 2.75 -7.59
CA ALA A 386 -17.57 3.75 -7.13
C ALA A 386 -19.03 3.35 -7.38
N ASP A 387 -19.34 2.67 -8.49
CA ASP A 387 -20.67 2.16 -8.80
C ASP A 387 -20.53 0.92 -9.69
N VAL A 388 -21.19 -0.17 -9.30
CA VAL A 388 -21.34 -1.42 -10.06
C VAL A 388 -22.82 -1.73 -10.31
N GLY A 389 -23.67 -0.70 -10.33
CA GLY A 389 -25.12 -0.80 -10.47
C GLY A 389 -25.86 -0.81 -9.14
N GLY A 390 -27.06 -1.40 -9.14
CA GLY A 390 -27.92 -1.46 -7.95
C GLY A 390 -28.93 -0.31 -7.86
N ILE A 391 -29.83 -0.38 -6.89
CA ILE A 391 -31.02 0.49 -6.82
C ILE A 391 -30.70 1.95 -6.52
N SER A 392 -29.52 2.27 -5.96
CA SER A 392 -29.06 3.63 -5.69
C SER A 392 -27.67 3.86 -6.31
N PRO A 393 -27.32 5.11 -6.67
CA PRO A 393 -25.96 5.48 -7.02
C PRO A 393 -24.98 5.09 -5.92
N GLY A 394 -23.78 4.66 -6.32
CA GLY A 394 -22.72 4.30 -5.40
C GLY A 394 -22.72 2.83 -4.97
N SER A 395 -23.72 2.04 -5.38
CA SER A 395 -23.87 0.62 -5.02
C SER A 395 -23.87 0.32 -3.51
N MET A 396 -24.23 1.32 -2.70
CA MET A 396 -24.37 1.22 -1.24
C MET A 396 -25.81 1.58 -0.79
N PRO A 397 -26.85 0.89 -1.30
CA PRO A 397 -28.23 1.23 -0.99
C PRO A 397 -28.55 1.05 0.51
N PRO A 398 -29.21 2.02 1.16
CA PRO A 398 -29.44 2.01 2.60
C PRO A 398 -30.56 1.04 3.04
N ASN A 399 -31.30 0.51 2.08
CA ASN A 399 -32.50 -0.27 2.30
C ASN A 399 -32.55 -1.54 1.42
N SER A 400 -31.41 -2.00 0.88
CA SER A 400 -31.34 -3.28 0.17
C SER A 400 -31.75 -4.45 1.08
N ARG A 401 -32.43 -5.43 0.48
CA ARG A 401 -32.89 -6.65 1.16
C ARG A 401 -32.31 -7.89 0.50
N THR A 402 -32.08 -7.81 -0.80
CA THR A 402 -31.47 -8.87 -1.60
C THR A 402 -30.17 -8.39 -2.22
N ILE A 403 -29.25 -9.32 -2.47
CA ILE A 403 -27.96 -9.01 -3.11
C ILE A 403 -28.16 -8.39 -4.50
N GLU A 404 -29.25 -8.72 -5.19
CA GLU A 404 -29.61 -8.13 -6.48
C GLU A 404 -29.94 -6.63 -6.41
N ASP A 405 -30.32 -6.11 -5.23
CA ASP A 405 -30.53 -4.68 -5.01
C ASP A 405 -29.21 -3.89 -5.03
N GLU A 406 -28.08 -4.56 -4.77
CA GLU A 406 -26.78 -3.93 -4.51
C GLU A 406 -25.92 -3.78 -5.77
N GLY A 407 -26.29 -4.44 -6.88
CA GLY A 407 -25.62 -4.27 -8.18
C GLY A 407 -25.20 -5.57 -8.85
N ILE A 408 -24.21 -5.47 -9.74
CA ILE A 408 -23.77 -6.58 -10.60
C ILE A 408 -22.83 -7.52 -9.83
N ARG A 409 -23.19 -8.81 -9.84
CA ARG A 409 -22.42 -9.88 -9.21
C ARG A 409 -21.58 -10.68 -10.21
N PHE A 410 -20.31 -10.88 -9.90
CA PHE A 410 -19.32 -11.69 -10.61
C PHE A 410 -18.81 -12.80 -9.68
N SER A 411 -19.09 -14.06 -10.01
CA SER A 411 -18.63 -15.20 -9.19
C SER A 411 -17.37 -15.87 -9.75
N ASP A 412 -17.23 -15.93 -11.07
CA ASP A 412 -16.06 -16.47 -11.78
C ASP A 412 -16.03 -15.94 -13.22
N PHE A 413 -15.56 -14.70 -13.39
CA PHE A 413 -15.52 -14.06 -14.70
C PHE A 413 -14.10 -14.08 -15.28
N LEU A 414 -13.94 -14.62 -16.50
CA LEU A 414 -12.68 -14.57 -17.24
C LEU A 414 -12.48 -13.18 -17.84
N LEU A 415 -11.69 -12.34 -17.18
CA LEU A 415 -11.44 -10.94 -17.50
C LEU A 415 -10.43 -10.79 -18.65
N VAL A 416 -9.33 -11.54 -18.58
CA VAL A 416 -8.29 -11.61 -19.62
C VAL A 416 -8.17 -13.06 -20.04
N SER A 417 -8.18 -13.31 -21.35
CA SER A 417 -7.97 -14.65 -21.92
C SER A 417 -6.67 -14.64 -22.71
N LYS A 418 -5.67 -15.44 -22.28
CA LYS A 418 -4.36 -15.53 -22.95
C LYS A 418 -3.73 -14.16 -23.25
N GLY A 419 -3.76 -13.24 -22.28
CA GLY A 419 -3.20 -11.90 -22.40
C GLY A 419 -4.08 -10.87 -23.16
N THR A 420 -5.28 -11.24 -23.61
CA THR A 420 -6.22 -10.30 -24.24
C THR A 420 -7.38 -9.94 -23.30
N PHE A 421 -7.49 -8.65 -22.97
CA PHE A 421 -8.58 -8.12 -22.13
C PHE A 421 -9.92 -8.21 -22.87
N ARG A 422 -10.96 -8.72 -22.20
CA ARG A 422 -12.27 -9.02 -22.80
C ARG A 422 -13.27 -7.89 -22.59
N GLU A 423 -12.93 -6.69 -23.06
CA GLU A 423 -13.69 -5.45 -22.78
C GLU A 423 -15.18 -5.55 -23.12
N ALA A 424 -15.52 -6.01 -24.32
CA ALA A 424 -16.92 -6.17 -24.75
C ALA A 424 -17.71 -7.07 -23.80
N ALA A 425 -17.12 -8.18 -23.34
CA ALA A 425 -17.78 -9.11 -22.42
C ALA A 425 -17.98 -8.50 -21.02
N VAL A 426 -17.03 -7.68 -20.56
CA VAL A 426 -17.17 -6.94 -19.29
C VAL A 426 -18.32 -5.93 -19.41
N ARG A 427 -18.35 -5.18 -20.52
CA ARG A 427 -19.37 -4.17 -20.78
C ARG A 427 -20.77 -4.76 -20.88
N ASP A 428 -20.91 -5.88 -21.58
CA ASP A 428 -22.17 -6.62 -21.67
C ASP A 428 -22.63 -7.03 -20.26
N ARG A 429 -21.73 -7.59 -19.45
CA ARG A 429 -22.06 -8.04 -18.10
C ARG A 429 -22.43 -6.89 -17.15
N LEU A 430 -21.79 -5.72 -17.28
CA LEU A 430 -22.14 -4.51 -16.51
C LEU A 430 -23.48 -3.90 -16.93
N ALA A 431 -23.96 -4.19 -18.14
CA ALA A 431 -25.24 -3.75 -18.66
C ALA A 431 -26.39 -4.76 -18.42
N GLU A 432 -26.10 -5.93 -17.85
CA GLU A 432 -27.08 -6.97 -17.57
C GLU A 432 -27.90 -6.68 -16.30
N GLY A 433 -29.10 -7.25 -16.22
CA GLY A 433 -29.93 -7.18 -15.03
C GLY A 433 -30.78 -5.89 -14.93
N PRO A 434 -31.57 -5.77 -13.86
CA PRO A 434 -32.51 -4.66 -13.68
C PRO A 434 -31.82 -3.33 -13.32
N PHE A 435 -30.62 -3.39 -12.75
CA PHE A 435 -29.89 -2.24 -12.24
C PHE A 435 -28.45 -2.23 -12.77
N PRO A 436 -28.23 -1.85 -14.04
CA PRO A 436 -26.91 -1.86 -14.67
C PRO A 436 -25.97 -0.83 -14.03
N ALA A 437 -24.67 -1.01 -14.23
CA ALA A 437 -23.67 -0.04 -13.78
C ALA A 437 -23.85 1.31 -14.47
N ARG A 438 -23.77 2.41 -13.69
CA ARG A 438 -24.01 3.77 -14.20
C ARG A 438 -22.84 4.31 -15.02
N ASN A 439 -21.62 3.90 -14.70
CA ASN A 439 -20.39 4.35 -15.35
C ASN A 439 -19.47 3.17 -15.74
N PRO A 440 -19.87 2.33 -16.71
CA PRO A 440 -19.11 1.15 -17.10
C PRO A 440 -17.72 1.47 -17.65
N ASP A 441 -17.52 2.67 -18.22
CA ASP A 441 -16.22 3.09 -18.74
C ASP A 441 -15.21 3.28 -17.60
N GLN A 442 -15.63 3.89 -16.47
CA GLN A 442 -14.80 3.97 -15.27
C GLN A 442 -14.55 2.59 -14.65
N ASN A 443 -15.56 1.71 -14.61
CA ASN A 443 -15.35 0.33 -14.14
C ASN A 443 -14.28 -0.39 -14.96
N ILE A 444 -14.34 -0.30 -16.29
CA ILE A 444 -13.38 -0.93 -17.20
C ILE A 444 -11.98 -0.34 -17.01
N ALA A 445 -11.86 0.97 -16.85
CA ALA A 445 -10.58 1.63 -16.61
C ALA A 445 -9.92 1.15 -15.31
N ASP A 446 -10.67 1.09 -14.21
CA ASP A 446 -10.17 0.58 -12.93
C ASP A 446 -9.83 -0.92 -13.00
N LEU A 447 -10.59 -1.72 -13.75
CA LEU A 447 -10.26 -3.14 -13.99
C LEU A 447 -8.96 -3.29 -14.78
N LYS A 448 -8.69 -2.43 -15.78
CA LYS A 448 -7.41 -2.41 -16.50
C LYS A 448 -6.26 -2.02 -15.57
N ALA A 449 -6.47 -1.05 -14.67
CA ALA A 449 -5.51 -0.68 -13.64
C ALA A 449 -5.19 -1.85 -12.67
N GLN A 450 -6.20 -2.62 -12.27
CA GLN A 450 -6.00 -3.83 -11.45
C GLN A 450 -5.22 -4.93 -12.20
N VAL A 451 -5.49 -5.15 -13.49
CA VAL A 451 -4.71 -6.07 -14.33
C VAL A 451 -3.25 -5.63 -14.41
N ALA A 452 -3.00 -4.34 -14.64
CA ALA A 452 -1.66 -3.75 -14.66
C ALA A 452 -0.90 -3.94 -13.34
N ALA A 453 -1.57 -3.67 -12.22
CA ALA A 453 -1.03 -3.90 -10.89
C ALA A 453 -0.65 -5.37 -10.68
N ASN A 454 -1.52 -6.30 -11.08
CA ASN A 454 -1.22 -7.72 -10.99
C ASN A 454 -0.05 -8.14 -11.88
N GLU A 455 0.05 -7.65 -13.11
CA GLU A 455 1.20 -7.94 -13.99
C GLU A 455 2.52 -7.48 -13.38
N ARG A 456 2.54 -6.33 -12.68
CA ARG A 456 3.72 -5.92 -11.89
C ARG A 456 4.07 -6.96 -10.83
N GLY A 457 3.08 -7.46 -10.10
CA GLY A 457 3.24 -8.53 -9.12
C GLY A 457 3.80 -9.82 -9.74
N VAL A 458 3.26 -10.25 -10.89
CA VAL A 458 3.74 -11.42 -11.64
C VAL A 458 5.21 -11.26 -11.99
N ALA A 459 5.62 -10.10 -12.51
CA ALA A 459 7.00 -9.83 -12.90
C ALA A 459 7.96 -9.89 -11.70
N LEU A 460 7.59 -9.29 -10.57
CA LEU A 460 8.41 -9.28 -9.36
C LEU A 460 8.54 -10.68 -8.73
N VAL A 461 7.45 -11.44 -8.64
CA VAL A 461 7.50 -12.83 -8.13
C VAL A 461 8.35 -13.72 -9.02
N LYS A 462 8.24 -13.58 -10.36
CA LYS A 462 9.10 -14.31 -11.30
C LYS A 462 10.57 -13.93 -11.14
N LYS A 463 10.86 -12.65 -10.90
CA LYS A 463 12.21 -12.18 -10.60
C LYS A 463 12.75 -12.82 -9.31
N LEU A 464 11.95 -12.85 -8.23
CA LEU A 464 12.33 -13.51 -6.97
C LEU A 464 12.67 -14.99 -7.19
N ALA A 465 11.85 -15.71 -7.96
CA ALA A 465 12.11 -17.11 -8.29
C ALA A 465 13.37 -17.30 -9.15
N SER A 466 13.69 -16.34 -10.03
CA SER A 466 14.94 -16.33 -10.79
C SER A 466 16.17 -16.06 -9.92
N ASP A 467 16.07 -15.13 -8.97
CA ASP A 467 17.19 -14.66 -8.15
C ASP A 467 17.56 -15.66 -7.04
N PHE A 468 16.57 -16.31 -6.42
CA PHE A 468 16.76 -17.19 -5.26
C PHE A 468 16.47 -18.67 -5.54
N GLY A 469 15.86 -18.98 -6.68
CA GLY A 469 15.34 -20.31 -6.98
C GLY A 469 13.93 -20.52 -6.42
N ARG A 470 13.09 -21.16 -7.22
CA ARG A 470 11.66 -21.37 -6.90
C ARG A 470 11.44 -22.12 -5.59
N ASP A 471 12.21 -23.18 -5.34
CA ASP A 471 12.04 -24.02 -4.15
C ASP A 471 12.38 -23.24 -2.86
N VAL A 472 13.31 -22.28 -2.95
CA VAL A 472 13.62 -21.37 -1.84
C VAL A 472 12.46 -20.41 -1.61
N VAL A 473 11.93 -19.78 -2.66
CA VAL A 473 10.77 -18.87 -2.55
C VAL A 473 9.58 -19.58 -1.90
N ASP A 474 9.27 -20.80 -2.35
CA ASP A 474 8.17 -21.61 -1.82
C ASP A 474 8.38 -21.99 -0.35
N ALA A 475 9.58 -22.43 0.02
CA ALA A 475 9.91 -22.74 1.41
C ALA A 475 9.78 -21.51 2.32
N TYR A 476 10.26 -20.35 1.86
CA TYR A 476 10.17 -19.12 2.66
C TYR A 476 8.76 -18.54 2.72
N MET A 477 7.90 -18.75 1.72
CA MET A 477 6.46 -18.46 1.87
C MET A 477 5.86 -19.24 3.04
N ALA A 478 6.20 -20.53 3.19
CA ALA A 478 5.75 -21.34 4.32
C ALA A 478 6.35 -20.85 5.65
N HIS A 479 7.66 -20.60 5.71
CA HIS A 479 8.33 -20.11 6.93
C HIS A 479 7.76 -18.77 7.42
N VAL A 480 7.38 -17.88 6.50
CA VAL A 480 6.73 -16.59 6.81
C VAL A 480 5.34 -16.79 7.44
N GLN A 481 4.55 -17.76 6.94
CA GLN A 481 3.28 -18.12 7.58
C GLN A 481 3.50 -18.74 8.96
N ASP A 482 4.47 -19.63 9.12
CA ASP A 482 4.76 -20.28 10.41
C ASP A 482 5.25 -19.28 11.47
N ASN A 483 6.02 -18.27 11.07
CA ASN A 483 6.42 -17.19 11.97
C ASN A 483 5.22 -16.33 12.43
N ALA A 484 4.27 -16.05 11.53
CA ALA A 484 3.06 -15.32 11.88
C ALA A 484 2.14 -16.12 12.81
N GLU A 485 2.03 -17.44 12.59
CA GLU A 485 1.37 -18.35 13.52
C GLU A 485 1.99 -18.27 14.92
N GLU A 486 3.31 -18.40 15.03
CA GLU A 486 3.99 -18.35 16.33
C GLU A 486 3.83 -16.99 17.03
N ALA A 487 3.82 -15.89 16.28
CA ALA A 487 3.57 -14.57 16.84
C ALA A 487 2.16 -14.45 17.46
N VAL A 488 1.12 -14.99 16.81
CA VAL A 488 -0.23 -15.03 17.38
C VAL A 488 -0.29 -15.96 18.59
N ARG A 489 0.41 -17.10 18.57
CA ARG A 489 0.49 -18.01 19.73
C ARG A 489 1.06 -17.32 20.97
N ARG A 490 2.06 -16.43 20.82
CA ARG A 490 2.60 -15.61 21.94
C ARG A 490 1.56 -14.66 22.54
N VAL A 491 0.63 -14.14 21.74
CA VAL A 491 -0.49 -13.31 22.23
C VAL A 491 -1.46 -14.14 23.04
N ILE A 492 -1.81 -15.33 22.53
CA ILE A 492 -2.75 -16.24 23.17
C ILE A 492 -2.28 -16.62 24.59
N ASP A 493 -0.97 -16.72 24.82
CA ASP A 493 -0.40 -16.95 26.16
C ASP A 493 -0.77 -15.86 27.18
N ARG A 494 -1.12 -14.65 26.73
CA ARG A 494 -1.49 -13.50 27.58
C ARG A 494 -2.98 -13.18 27.56
N LEU A 495 -3.72 -13.75 26.60
CA LEU A 495 -5.15 -13.56 26.46
C LEU A 495 -5.90 -14.24 27.63
N LYS A 496 -7.08 -13.71 27.95
CA LYS A 496 -8.01 -14.28 28.93
C LYS A 496 -9.30 -14.69 28.24
N ASP A 497 -10.03 -15.59 28.87
CA ASP A 497 -11.41 -15.85 28.49
C ASP A 497 -12.24 -14.59 28.67
N GLY A 498 -13.23 -14.40 27.82
CA GLY A 498 -14.09 -13.23 27.87
C GLY A 498 -15.27 -13.34 26.94
N THR A 499 -16.32 -12.59 27.23
CA THR A 499 -17.57 -12.61 26.46
C THR A 499 -18.09 -11.20 26.32
N PHE A 500 -18.65 -10.88 25.16
CA PHE A 500 -19.34 -9.61 24.96
C PHE A 500 -20.55 -9.78 24.04
N THR A 501 -21.62 -9.04 24.34
CA THR A 501 -22.79 -8.89 23.49
C THR A 501 -22.87 -7.44 23.05
N TYR A 502 -22.73 -7.18 21.76
CA TYR A 502 -22.74 -5.85 21.20
C TYR A 502 -24.08 -5.55 20.51
N PRO A 503 -24.87 -4.58 21.02
CA PRO A 503 -26.13 -4.19 20.39
C PRO A 503 -25.91 -3.24 19.21
N MET A 504 -26.78 -3.35 18.20
CA MET A 504 -26.76 -2.50 17.00
C MET A 504 -28.03 -1.66 16.90
N ASP A 505 -27.97 -0.49 16.24
CA ASP A 505 -29.13 0.40 16.06
C ASP A 505 -30.31 -0.27 15.33
N CYS A 506 -30.06 -1.30 14.51
CA CYS A 506 -31.09 -2.07 13.82
C CYS A 506 -31.82 -3.08 14.73
N GLY A 507 -31.43 -3.19 16.00
CA GLY A 507 -31.97 -4.14 16.97
C GLY A 507 -31.34 -5.52 16.95
N ALA A 508 -30.36 -5.76 16.07
CA ALA A 508 -29.55 -6.97 16.07
C ALA A 508 -28.45 -6.92 17.14
N GLU A 509 -27.96 -8.09 17.52
CA GLU A 509 -26.87 -8.25 18.48
C GLU A 509 -25.79 -9.20 17.94
N VAL A 510 -24.53 -8.81 18.13
CA VAL A 510 -23.35 -9.66 17.88
C VAL A 510 -22.83 -10.19 19.20
N HIS A 511 -22.81 -11.51 19.34
CA HIS A 511 -22.27 -12.19 20.52
C HIS A 511 -20.91 -12.76 20.17
N VAL A 512 -19.94 -12.61 21.07
CA VAL A 512 -18.64 -13.27 20.94
C VAL A 512 -18.17 -13.79 22.28
N ALA A 513 -17.66 -15.02 22.28
CA ALA A 513 -16.97 -15.64 23.40
C ALA A 513 -15.56 -16.07 22.97
N LEU A 514 -14.58 -15.74 23.80
CA LEU A 514 -13.19 -16.14 23.67
C LEU A 514 -12.90 -17.24 24.71
N SER A 515 -12.40 -18.38 24.26
CA SER A 515 -11.96 -19.47 25.14
C SER A 515 -10.53 -19.86 24.82
N VAL A 516 -9.61 -19.65 25.77
CA VAL A 516 -8.17 -19.81 25.59
C VAL A 516 -7.72 -21.18 26.09
N ASP A 517 -7.14 -21.98 25.21
CA ASP A 517 -6.40 -23.19 25.57
C ASP A 517 -4.91 -22.88 25.64
N ARG A 518 -4.40 -22.83 26.88
CA ARG A 518 -2.98 -22.54 27.17
C ARG A 518 -2.05 -23.71 26.84
N MET A 519 -2.55 -24.95 26.80
CA MET A 519 -1.71 -26.12 26.51
C MET A 519 -1.38 -26.22 25.03
N SER A 520 -2.38 -26.02 24.16
CA SER A 520 -2.19 -26.00 22.71
C SER A 520 -1.85 -24.61 22.17
N ARG A 521 -1.82 -23.57 23.03
CA ARG A 521 -1.63 -22.16 22.67
C ARG A 521 -2.58 -21.74 21.54
N SER A 522 -3.86 -22.08 21.70
CA SER A 522 -4.92 -21.82 20.73
C SER A 522 -6.13 -21.15 21.39
N VAL A 523 -6.96 -20.50 20.59
CA VAL A 523 -8.17 -19.83 21.07
C VAL A 523 -9.38 -20.22 20.23
N ILE A 524 -10.52 -20.43 20.89
CA ILE A 524 -11.82 -20.54 20.23
C ILE A 524 -12.47 -19.17 20.24
N VAL A 525 -12.85 -18.69 19.06
CA VAL A 525 -13.67 -17.49 18.88
C VAL A 525 -15.06 -17.96 18.45
N ASP A 526 -16.01 -17.87 19.37
CA ASP A 526 -17.36 -18.40 19.19
C ASP A 526 -18.39 -17.28 19.08
N PHE A 527 -19.05 -17.20 17.93
CA PHE A 527 -20.13 -16.25 17.64
C PHE A 527 -21.53 -16.82 17.88
N THR A 528 -21.65 -17.98 18.53
CA THR A 528 -22.94 -18.56 18.92
C THR A 528 -23.75 -17.60 19.78
N GLY A 529 -25.03 -17.44 19.45
CA GLY A 529 -25.92 -16.45 20.04
C GLY A 529 -26.13 -15.21 19.17
N THR A 530 -25.21 -14.92 18.23
CA THR A 530 -25.37 -13.83 17.25
C THR A 530 -26.70 -13.92 16.51
N SER A 531 -27.33 -12.77 16.31
CA SER A 531 -28.66 -12.66 15.70
C SER A 531 -28.75 -13.40 14.35
N PRO A 532 -29.93 -13.97 14.01
CA PRO A 532 -30.18 -14.55 12.69
C PRO A 532 -29.89 -13.57 11.56
N ALA A 533 -29.74 -14.06 10.33
CA ALA A 533 -29.65 -13.18 9.17
C ALA A 533 -30.83 -12.18 9.13
N GLN A 534 -30.51 -10.92 8.92
CA GLN A 534 -31.44 -9.81 8.96
C GLN A 534 -32.11 -9.65 7.60
N ASN A 535 -33.37 -9.19 7.60
CA ASN A 535 -34.07 -8.75 6.38
C ASN A 535 -33.66 -7.31 6.00
N SER A 536 -32.36 -7.08 5.94
CA SER A 536 -31.68 -5.83 5.62
C SER A 536 -30.28 -6.14 5.08
N ASN A 537 -29.48 -5.11 4.85
CA ASN A 537 -28.12 -5.22 4.33
C ASN A 537 -27.03 -5.30 5.41
N PHE A 538 -27.40 -5.35 6.69
CA PHE A 538 -26.47 -5.49 7.82
C PHE A 538 -25.95 -6.93 8.02
N ASN A 539 -26.02 -7.77 6.98
CA ASN A 539 -25.44 -9.10 7.04
C ASN A 539 -23.98 -9.06 6.57
N ALA A 540 -23.04 -9.49 7.39
CA ALA A 540 -21.64 -9.64 7.01
C ALA A 540 -21.40 -11.05 6.42
N PRO A 541 -20.82 -11.17 5.21
CA PRO A 541 -20.36 -12.44 4.70
C PRO A 541 -19.30 -13.07 5.62
N LEU A 542 -19.21 -14.40 5.65
CA LEU A 542 -18.25 -15.11 6.50
C LEU A 542 -16.80 -14.64 6.27
N ALA A 543 -16.45 -14.24 5.04
CA ALA A 543 -15.14 -13.70 4.70
C ALA A 543 -14.83 -12.39 5.47
N VAL A 544 -15.82 -11.51 5.66
CA VAL A 544 -15.71 -10.27 6.46
C VAL A 544 -15.52 -10.59 7.94
N THR A 545 -16.25 -11.57 8.48
CA THR A 545 -16.09 -11.99 9.88
C THR A 545 -14.69 -12.57 10.14
N LYS A 546 -14.17 -13.40 9.23
CA LYS A 546 -12.78 -13.89 9.28
C LYS A 546 -11.78 -12.74 9.23
N ALA A 547 -12.01 -11.72 8.40
CA ALA A 547 -11.16 -10.54 8.29
C ALA A 547 -11.08 -9.77 9.61
N ALA A 548 -12.22 -9.53 10.27
CA ALA A 548 -12.28 -8.84 11.56
C ALA A 548 -11.52 -9.60 12.66
N VAL A 549 -11.69 -10.94 12.71
CA VAL A 549 -10.93 -11.79 13.64
C VAL A 549 -9.43 -11.71 13.36
N LEU A 550 -9.01 -11.87 12.10
CA LEU A 550 -7.61 -11.76 11.69
C LEU A 550 -7.01 -10.40 12.08
N TYR A 551 -7.73 -9.31 11.81
CA TYR A 551 -7.33 -7.95 12.16
C TYR A 551 -7.09 -7.81 13.66
N VAL A 552 -8.07 -8.17 14.50
CA VAL A 552 -7.95 -8.04 15.96
C VAL A 552 -6.73 -8.82 16.46
N PHE A 553 -6.62 -10.10 16.13
CA PHE A 553 -5.51 -10.92 16.62
C PHE A 553 -4.15 -10.43 16.14
N ARG A 554 -4.04 -9.85 14.94
CA ARG A 554 -2.81 -9.18 14.52
C ARG A 554 -2.53 -7.92 15.32
N THR A 555 -3.52 -7.06 15.58
CA THR A 555 -3.28 -5.84 16.36
C THR A 555 -2.81 -6.15 17.79
N LEU A 556 -3.26 -7.28 18.35
CA LEU A 556 -2.85 -7.73 19.68
C LEU A 556 -1.41 -8.25 19.75
N THR A 557 -0.74 -8.53 18.62
CA THR A 557 0.67 -9.00 18.64
C THR A 557 1.64 -7.92 19.08
N GLY A 558 1.37 -6.65 18.75
CA GLY A 558 2.28 -5.54 19.03
C GLY A 558 3.66 -5.65 18.36
N GLU A 559 3.78 -6.54 17.37
CA GLU A 559 5.01 -6.80 16.61
C GLU A 559 4.78 -6.48 15.13
N ASP A 560 5.82 -6.04 14.42
CA ASP A 560 5.76 -5.78 12.98
C ASP A 560 5.88 -7.10 12.21
N ILE A 561 4.80 -7.89 12.25
CA ILE A 561 4.66 -9.13 11.49
C ILE A 561 3.82 -8.87 10.23
N PRO A 562 4.18 -9.48 9.08
CA PRO A 562 3.35 -9.42 7.90
C PRO A 562 2.04 -10.14 8.17
N LEU A 563 0.94 -9.51 7.76
CA LEU A 563 -0.37 -10.12 7.92
C LEU A 563 -0.59 -11.16 6.82
N ASN A 564 -0.70 -12.42 7.23
CA ASN A 564 -0.84 -13.55 6.32
C ASN A 564 -1.75 -14.65 6.91
N ALA A 565 -1.98 -15.72 6.15
CA ALA A 565 -2.87 -16.80 6.56
C ALA A 565 -2.41 -17.57 7.82
N GLY A 566 -1.12 -17.48 8.18
CA GLY A 566 -0.55 -18.08 9.37
C GLY A 566 -1.18 -17.59 10.68
N CYS A 567 -1.57 -16.31 10.73
CA CYS A 567 -2.22 -15.71 11.89
C CYS A 567 -3.53 -16.40 12.31
N LEU A 568 -4.22 -17.07 11.37
CA LEU A 568 -5.48 -17.77 11.65
C LEU A 568 -5.29 -19.22 12.13
N LYS A 569 -4.12 -19.82 11.91
CA LYS A 569 -3.86 -21.23 12.26
C LYS A 569 -4.10 -21.57 13.75
N PRO A 570 -3.76 -20.71 14.75
CA PRO A 570 -4.03 -21.02 16.15
C PRO A 570 -5.45 -20.62 16.60
N ILE A 571 -6.31 -20.16 15.69
CA ILE A 571 -7.65 -19.64 15.98
C ILE A 571 -8.69 -20.59 15.42
N ARG A 572 -9.52 -21.17 16.29
CA ARG A 572 -10.71 -21.91 15.88
C ARG A 572 -11.92 -20.98 15.87
N LEU A 573 -12.41 -20.69 14.68
CA LEU A 573 -13.57 -19.82 14.48
C LEU A 573 -14.88 -20.64 14.40
N ILE A 574 -15.86 -20.28 15.21
CA ILE A 574 -17.22 -20.84 15.18
C ILE A 574 -18.20 -19.71 14.84
N VAL A 575 -18.79 -19.79 13.64
CA VAL A 575 -19.83 -18.85 13.18
C VAL A 575 -21.04 -19.68 12.71
N PRO A 576 -22.17 -19.64 13.44
CA PRO A 576 -23.36 -20.41 13.07
C PRO A 576 -23.84 -20.08 11.64
N THR A 577 -24.17 -21.10 10.85
CA THR A 577 -24.76 -20.89 9.53
C THR A 577 -26.14 -20.24 9.66
N GLY A 578 -26.41 -19.22 8.83
CA GLY A 578 -27.70 -18.52 8.82
C GLY A 578 -27.82 -17.39 9.85
N CYS A 579 -26.78 -17.11 10.64
CA CYS A 579 -26.71 -15.86 11.40
C CYS A 579 -26.27 -14.69 10.49
N MET A 580 -26.39 -13.46 10.98
CA MET A 580 -26.01 -12.27 10.21
C MET A 580 -24.51 -12.19 9.87
N LEU A 581 -23.66 -13.01 10.48
CA LEU A 581 -22.22 -13.11 10.19
C LEU A 581 -21.85 -14.28 9.25
N ASN A 582 -22.84 -15.08 8.87
CA ASN A 582 -22.71 -16.16 7.89
C ASN A 582 -24.06 -16.35 7.15
N PRO A 583 -24.51 -15.30 6.45
CA PRO A 583 -25.79 -15.32 5.75
C PRO A 583 -25.71 -16.23 4.51
N ALA A 584 -26.86 -16.77 4.12
CA ALA A 584 -27.01 -17.46 2.85
C ALA A 584 -27.51 -16.50 1.76
N PRO A 585 -27.23 -16.76 0.47
CA PRO A 585 -27.93 -16.08 -0.62
C PRO A 585 -29.46 -16.23 -0.46
N PRO A 586 -30.26 -15.23 -0.85
CA PRO A 586 -29.88 -13.99 -1.55
C PRO A 586 -29.72 -12.78 -0.62
N ALA A 587 -29.30 -12.95 0.65
CA ALA A 587 -29.22 -11.83 1.59
C ALA A 587 -28.40 -10.63 1.05
N ALA A 588 -28.90 -9.42 1.29
CA ALA A 588 -28.13 -8.18 1.11
C ALA A 588 -27.00 -8.08 2.15
N VAL A 589 -25.83 -7.55 1.76
CA VAL A 589 -24.62 -7.57 2.58
C VAL A 589 -23.81 -6.29 2.62
N VAL A 590 -24.21 -5.24 1.90
CA VAL A 590 -23.36 -4.06 1.71
C VAL A 590 -23.00 -3.37 3.04
N ALA A 591 -23.95 -3.24 3.97
CA ALA A 591 -23.68 -2.70 5.32
C ALA A 591 -22.94 -3.71 6.22
N GLY A 592 -22.92 -4.99 5.85
CA GLY A 592 -22.12 -6.02 6.50
C GLY A 592 -20.61 -5.72 6.45
N ASN A 593 -20.13 -5.30 5.28
CA ASN A 593 -18.73 -4.97 5.06
C ASN A 593 -18.27 -3.75 5.88
N VAL A 594 -19.13 -2.74 6.00
CA VAL A 594 -18.74 -1.41 6.48
C VAL A 594 -19.25 -1.04 7.87
N GLU A 595 -20.38 -1.60 8.31
CA GLU A 595 -20.96 -1.35 9.64
C GLU A 595 -20.81 -2.56 10.57
N THR A 596 -21.27 -3.73 10.11
CA THR A 596 -21.29 -4.93 10.96
C THR A 596 -19.88 -5.42 11.28
N SER A 597 -18.94 -5.24 10.34
CA SER A 597 -17.53 -5.55 10.55
C SER A 597 -16.89 -4.72 11.68
N GLN A 598 -17.29 -3.45 11.83
CA GLN A 598 -16.84 -2.57 12.91
C GLN A 598 -17.38 -3.04 14.26
N VAL A 599 -18.66 -3.46 14.28
CA VAL A 599 -19.31 -4.03 15.47
C VAL A 599 -18.61 -5.33 15.90
N VAL A 600 -18.34 -6.25 14.98
CA VAL A 600 -17.61 -7.49 15.26
C VAL A 600 -16.23 -7.19 15.87
N THR A 601 -15.53 -6.20 15.31
CA THR A 601 -14.20 -5.79 15.78
C THR A 601 -14.24 -5.20 17.19
N ASN A 602 -15.17 -4.29 17.45
CA ASN A 602 -15.37 -3.73 18.79
C ASN A 602 -15.76 -4.83 19.80
N ALA A 603 -16.67 -5.73 19.44
CA ALA A 603 -17.09 -6.83 20.30
C ALA A 603 -15.91 -7.73 20.70
N LEU A 604 -15.01 -8.02 19.75
CA LEU A 604 -13.79 -8.80 20.00
C LEU A 604 -12.82 -8.09 20.95
N PHE A 605 -12.57 -6.78 20.77
CA PHE A 605 -11.69 -6.01 21.67
C PHE A 605 -12.26 -5.90 23.09
N LEU A 606 -13.57 -5.70 23.20
CA LEU A 606 -14.26 -5.63 24.49
C LEU A 606 -14.29 -6.99 25.20
N ALA A 607 -14.53 -8.08 24.46
CA ALA A 607 -14.43 -9.44 25.01
C ALA A 607 -13.00 -9.79 25.44
N ALA A 608 -11.99 -9.33 24.69
CA ALA A 608 -10.58 -9.48 25.07
C ALA A 608 -10.19 -8.56 26.25
N GLY A 609 -10.97 -7.52 26.53
CA GLY A 609 -10.71 -6.54 27.58
C GLY A 609 -9.48 -5.67 27.32
N THR A 610 -9.15 -5.42 26.05
CA THR A 610 -7.90 -4.73 25.67
C THR A 610 -8.08 -3.27 25.27
N MET A 611 -9.25 -2.89 24.77
CA MET A 611 -9.56 -1.53 24.31
C MET A 611 -11.07 -1.28 24.39
N ALA A 612 -11.47 -0.06 24.74
CA ALA A 612 -12.85 0.41 24.60
C ALA A 612 -13.28 0.45 23.13
N ALA A 613 -14.58 0.62 22.87
CA ALA A 613 -15.07 0.67 21.50
C ALA A 613 -14.59 1.94 20.78
N ALA A 614 -14.11 1.81 19.54
CA ALA A 614 -14.04 2.94 18.62
C ALA A 614 -15.44 3.30 18.11
N GLN A 615 -15.55 4.31 17.24
CA GLN A 615 -16.80 4.81 16.66
C GLN A 615 -17.81 3.74 16.20
N GLY A 616 -17.34 2.53 15.86
CA GLY A 616 -18.19 1.37 15.59
C GLY A 616 -18.99 1.44 14.30
N THR A 617 -18.65 2.40 13.44
CA THR A 617 -19.25 2.66 12.13
C THR A 617 -18.19 3.25 11.21
N MET A 618 -18.34 3.09 9.89
CA MET A 618 -17.53 3.81 8.91
C MET A 618 -18.23 5.09 8.40
N ASN A 619 -19.45 5.38 8.87
CA ASN A 619 -20.28 6.52 8.45
C ASN A 619 -20.29 6.69 6.93
N ASN A 620 -20.70 5.63 6.22
CA ASN A 620 -20.64 5.60 4.77
C ASN A 620 -21.63 6.58 4.19
N LEU A 621 -21.09 7.50 3.39
CA LEU A 621 -21.83 8.45 2.59
C LEU A 621 -21.65 8.05 1.13
N THR A 622 -22.77 7.78 0.47
CA THR A 622 -22.82 7.80 -1.00
C THR A 622 -23.73 8.91 -1.47
N PHE A 623 -23.37 9.50 -2.59
CA PHE A 623 -24.29 10.34 -3.32
C PHE A 623 -24.04 10.25 -4.82
N GLY A 624 -25.07 10.59 -5.59
CA GLY A 624 -24.91 10.66 -7.03
C GLY A 624 -26.22 10.78 -7.78
N ASN A 625 -26.08 10.69 -9.10
CA ASN A 625 -27.15 10.67 -10.07
C ASN A 625 -26.68 9.86 -11.30
N ALA A 626 -27.26 10.11 -12.49
CA ALA A 626 -26.87 9.42 -13.72
C ALA A 626 -25.43 9.73 -14.17
N THR A 627 -24.89 10.89 -13.80
CA THR A 627 -23.58 11.39 -14.27
C THR A 627 -22.49 11.23 -13.22
N HIS A 628 -22.84 11.49 -11.95
CA HIS A 628 -21.90 11.50 -10.84
C HIS A 628 -22.18 10.38 -9.86
N GLN A 629 -21.16 9.65 -9.43
CA GLN A 629 -21.24 8.67 -8.35
C GLN A 629 -20.05 8.88 -7.41
N TYR A 630 -20.34 9.03 -6.12
CA TYR A 630 -19.34 9.24 -5.09
C TYR A 630 -19.62 8.34 -3.88
N TYR A 631 -18.53 7.85 -3.30
CA TYR A 631 -18.53 7.05 -2.08
C TYR A 631 -17.40 7.51 -1.15
N GLU A 632 -17.72 7.70 0.14
CA GLU A 632 -16.79 8.04 1.20
C GLU A 632 -17.11 7.33 2.52
N THR A 633 -16.08 6.83 3.21
CA THR A 633 -16.14 6.51 4.65
C THR A 633 -15.65 7.70 5.44
N ILE A 634 -16.31 8.02 6.54
CA ILE A 634 -16.03 9.22 7.34
C ILE A 634 -15.49 8.82 8.72
N ALA A 635 -14.32 9.36 9.05
CA ALA A 635 -13.57 9.09 10.27
C ALA A 635 -14.32 9.50 11.55
N GLY A 636 -13.87 8.98 12.70
CA GLY A 636 -14.44 9.31 14.00
C GLY A 636 -13.45 9.06 15.14
N GLY A 637 -13.98 8.89 16.35
CA GLY A 637 -13.17 8.63 17.54
C GLY A 637 -12.75 7.18 17.68
N THR A 638 -11.52 6.92 18.12
CA THR A 638 -11.06 5.58 18.54
C THR A 638 -11.26 5.35 20.03
N GLY A 639 -11.35 4.09 20.44
CA GLY A 639 -11.51 3.72 21.85
C GLY A 639 -10.20 3.89 22.64
N ALA A 640 -10.34 4.27 23.91
CA ALA A 640 -9.23 4.33 24.84
C ALA A 640 -8.78 2.94 25.30
N GLY A 641 -7.52 2.83 25.73
CA GLY A 641 -6.95 1.63 26.32
C GLY A 641 -6.40 1.85 27.72
N PRO A 642 -5.81 0.81 28.34
CA PRO A 642 -5.33 0.86 29.72
C PRO A 642 -4.18 1.84 29.97
N THR A 643 -3.54 2.31 28.91
CA THR A 643 -2.35 3.18 28.99
C THR A 643 -2.37 4.31 27.97
N PHE A 644 -3.49 4.53 27.26
CA PHE A 644 -3.56 5.46 26.15
C PHE A 644 -4.97 6.02 25.95
N ASP A 645 -5.04 7.30 25.63
CA ASP A 645 -6.25 7.96 25.12
C ASP A 645 -6.56 7.47 23.70
N GLY A 646 -7.83 7.49 23.33
CA GLY A 646 -8.25 7.36 21.94
C GLY A 646 -7.76 8.53 21.09
N THR A 647 -7.40 8.22 19.86
CA THR A 647 -7.07 9.20 18.81
C THR A 647 -8.34 9.80 18.21
N ASP A 648 -8.35 11.13 18.07
CA ASP A 648 -9.42 11.91 17.46
C ASP A 648 -9.41 11.77 15.92
N ALA A 649 -10.60 11.78 15.30
CA ALA A 649 -10.81 12.02 13.88
C ALA A 649 -9.98 11.13 12.92
N ILE A 650 -9.89 9.83 13.20
CA ILE A 650 -9.14 8.87 12.36
C ILE A 650 -10.05 7.74 11.85
N GLN A 651 -9.71 7.21 10.68
CA GLN A 651 -10.27 5.93 10.26
C GLN A 651 -9.81 4.83 11.21
N SER A 652 -10.72 3.93 11.57
CA SER A 652 -10.45 2.90 12.56
C SER A 652 -10.90 1.53 12.11
N HIS A 653 -10.18 0.54 12.59
CA HIS A 653 -10.52 -0.87 12.45
C HIS A 653 -10.60 -1.34 11.00
N MET A 654 -11.81 -1.59 10.50
CA MET A 654 -12.01 -2.27 9.22
C MET A 654 -11.78 -1.36 8.01
N THR A 655 -11.41 -0.09 8.23
CA THR A 655 -11.00 0.86 7.19
C THR A 655 -9.73 1.61 7.57
N ASN A 656 -8.92 1.92 6.56
CA ASN A 656 -7.78 2.84 6.62
C ASN A 656 -7.73 3.74 5.37
N SER A 657 -8.88 3.96 4.72
CA SER A 657 -8.96 4.79 3.51
C SER A 657 -8.60 6.24 3.83
N ARG A 658 -8.00 6.95 2.89
CA ARG A 658 -7.88 8.40 2.99
C ARG A 658 -9.25 9.06 2.83
N LEU A 659 -9.39 10.24 3.42
CA LEU A 659 -10.46 11.18 3.07
C LEU A 659 -10.24 11.68 1.64
N THR A 660 -11.31 12.06 0.94
CA THR A 660 -11.16 12.80 -0.32
C THR A 660 -10.81 14.25 0.01
N ASP A 661 -9.71 14.76 -0.56
CA ASP A 661 -9.32 16.16 -0.41
C ASP A 661 -10.47 17.08 -0.83
N VAL A 662 -10.69 18.14 -0.03
CA VAL A 662 -11.81 19.07 -0.24
C VAL A 662 -11.77 19.67 -1.65
N GLU A 663 -10.58 20.10 -2.09
CA GLU A 663 -10.39 20.68 -3.42
C GLU A 663 -10.69 19.67 -4.54
N VAL A 664 -10.28 18.40 -4.36
CA VAL A 664 -10.57 17.34 -5.34
C VAL A 664 -12.07 17.04 -5.39
N MET A 665 -12.73 17.00 -4.23
CA MET A 665 -14.17 16.74 -4.13
C MET A 665 -14.98 17.85 -4.79
N GLU A 666 -14.69 19.13 -4.50
CA GLU A 666 -15.35 20.29 -5.11
C GLU A 666 -15.04 20.44 -6.60
N TRP A 667 -13.87 19.97 -7.04
CA TRP A 667 -13.48 20.02 -8.46
C TRP A 667 -14.17 18.95 -9.29
N ARG A 668 -14.31 17.72 -8.75
CA ARG A 668 -14.84 16.57 -9.48
C ARG A 668 -16.34 16.37 -9.34
N TYR A 669 -16.94 16.89 -8.28
CA TYR A 669 -18.34 16.70 -7.97
C TYR A 669 -19.02 18.05 -7.71
N PRO A 670 -20.29 18.21 -8.12
CA PRO A 670 -21.05 19.44 -7.90
C PRO A 670 -21.55 19.54 -6.45
N VAL A 671 -20.59 19.67 -5.53
CA VAL A 671 -20.77 19.83 -4.09
C VAL A 671 -19.80 20.89 -3.56
N ARG A 672 -20.09 21.42 -2.37
CA ARG A 672 -19.22 22.33 -1.64
C ARG A 672 -19.09 21.90 -0.19
N ILE A 673 -17.88 21.85 0.34
CA ILE A 673 -17.63 21.54 1.75
C ILE A 673 -17.70 22.84 2.55
N GLU A 674 -18.70 22.96 3.42
CA GLU A 674 -18.88 24.15 4.25
C GLU A 674 -18.19 24.04 5.62
N GLU A 675 -18.06 22.82 6.13
CA GLU A 675 -17.42 22.54 7.41
C GLU A 675 -16.76 21.18 7.37
N PHE A 676 -15.53 21.10 7.89
CA PHE A 676 -14.86 19.85 8.19
C PHE A 676 -13.91 20.06 9.38
N GLY A 677 -14.22 19.47 10.54
CA GLY A 677 -13.43 19.67 11.75
C GLY A 677 -13.71 18.66 12.86
N ILE A 678 -12.88 18.65 13.90
CA ILE A 678 -13.04 17.75 15.05
C ILE A 678 -14.27 18.16 15.86
N ARG A 679 -15.12 17.19 16.20
CA ARG A 679 -16.30 17.37 17.07
C ARG A 679 -15.86 17.30 18.52
N ALA A 680 -15.42 18.43 19.06
CA ALA A 680 -14.85 18.51 20.41
C ALA A 680 -15.78 17.90 21.48
N HIS A 681 -15.17 17.26 22.48
CA HIS A 681 -15.85 16.63 23.63
C HIS A 681 -16.83 15.50 23.28
N SER A 682 -16.67 14.89 22.10
CA SER A 682 -17.49 13.74 21.70
C SER A 682 -16.94 12.40 22.17
N GLY A 683 -15.67 12.33 22.57
CA GLY A 683 -15.08 11.13 23.17
C GLY A 683 -15.60 10.84 24.57
N GLY A 684 -15.66 9.57 24.95
CA GLY A 684 -16.09 9.12 26.27
C GLY A 684 -15.06 9.44 27.34
N GLU A 685 -15.54 9.86 28.51
CA GLU A 685 -14.70 10.20 29.65
C GLU A 685 -14.15 8.95 30.36
N GLY A 686 -13.00 9.08 31.00
CA GLY A 686 -12.37 8.00 31.76
C GLY A 686 -11.02 8.43 32.32
N ALA A 687 -10.29 7.50 32.94
CA ALA A 687 -8.87 7.72 33.26
C ALA A 687 -8.05 7.97 31.99
N HIS A 688 -8.46 7.34 30.89
CA HIS A 688 -8.06 7.67 29.53
C HIS A 688 -9.31 7.99 28.71
N ARG A 689 -9.29 9.11 27.97
CA ARG A 689 -10.46 9.55 27.19
C ARG A 689 -10.56 8.80 25.88
N GLY A 690 -11.77 8.57 25.39
CA GLY A 690 -11.99 8.16 24.00
C GLY A 690 -11.72 9.31 23.03
N GLY A 691 -11.38 8.97 21.78
CA GLY A 691 -11.16 9.97 20.74
C GLY A 691 -12.44 10.70 20.34
N CYS A 692 -12.33 11.94 19.89
CA CYS A 692 -13.42 12.72 19.34
C CYS A 692 -13.73 12.33 17.89
N GLY A 693 -15.02 12.37 17.54
CA GLY A 693 -15.50 12.30 16.16
C GLY A 693 -15.24 13.60 15.38
N ILE A 694 -15.92 13.76 14.25
CA ILE A 694 -15.84 14.93 13.38
C ILE A 694 -17.22 15.51 13.08
N THR A 695 -17.23 16.75 12.58
CA THR A 695 -18.34 17.37 11.86
C THR A 695 -17.94 17.54 10.40
N ARG A 696 -18.81 17.14 9.47
CA ARG A 696 -18.65 17.32 8.02
C ARG A 696 -19.96 17.81 7.40
N SER A 697 -19.94 18.97 6.74
CA SER A 697 -21.11 19.61 6.13
C SER A 697 -20.90 19.79 4.64
N ILE A 698 -21.76 19.18 3.83
CA ILE A 698 -21.65 19.12 2.36
C ILE A 698 -22.90 19.75 1.74
N ARG A 699 -22.73 20.86 1.03
CA ARG A 699 -23.79 21.49 0.25
C ARG A 699 -23.80 20.93 -1.17
N PHE A 700 -24.97 20.57 -1.66
CA PHE A 700 -25.16 20.05 -3.01
C PHE A 700 -25.46 21.19 -3.98
N LEU A 701 -24.88 21.13 -5.19
CA LEU A 701 -25.05 22.16 -6.23
C LEU A 701 -25.99 21.72 -7.35
N GLU A 702 -26.45 20.47 -7.32
CA GLU A 702 -27.45 19.89 -8.22
C GLU A 702 -28.29 18.83 -7.48
N GLU A 703 -29.30 18.31 -8.17
CA GLU A 703 -30.13 17.23 -7.63
C GLU A 703 -29.33 15.91 -7.58
N MET A 704 -29.36 15.26 -6.41
CA MET A 704 -28.72 13.98 -6.17
C MET A 704 -29.54 13.09 -5.23
N GLU A 705 -29.34 11.79 -5.36
CA GLU A 705 -29.68 10.83 -4.31
C GLU A 705 -28.51 10.74 -3.34
N VAL A 706 -28.79 10.80 -2.04
CA VAL A 706 -27.83 10.63 -0.95
C VAL A 706 -28.24 9.43 -0.11
N SER A 707 -27.30 8.55 0.17
CA SER A 707 -27.50 7.43 1.08
C SER A 707 -26.49 7.47 2.22
N ILE A 708 -26.97 7.12 3.41
CA ILE A 708 -26.16 6.97 4.60
C ILE A 708 -26.32 5.54 5.10
N LEU A 709 -25.19 4.84 5.27
CA LEU A 709 -25.09 3.64 6.08
C LEU A 709 -24.22 3.98 7.29
N SER A 710 -24.79 3.89 8.48
CA SER A 710 -24.08 4.21 9.71
C SER A 710 -24.65 3.46 10.92
N GLY A 711 -23.92 3.51 12.02
CA GLY A 711 -24.35 3.03 13.34
C GLY A 711 -24.13 4.06 14.44
N HIS A 712 -24.38 3.67 15.68
CA HIS A 712 -24.19 4.50 16.87
C HIS A 712 -24.94 5.84 16.82
N ARG A 713 -26.21 5.81 16.38
CA ARG A 713 -27.15 6.94 16.40
C ARG A 713 -28.09 6.91 17.60
N GLN A 714 -28.36 5.73 18.17
CA GLN A 714 -29.18 5.59 19.38
C GLN A 714 -28.35 5.61 20.66
N ALA A 715 -27.22 4.91 20.65
CA ALA A 715 -26.28 4.84 21.76
C ALA A 715 -24.85 4.98 21.25
N GLY A 716 -24.02 5.68 22.02
CA GLY A 716 -22.63 5.87 21.66
C GLY A 716 -21.78 4.62 21.92
N PRO A 717 -20.57 4.54 21.35
CA PRO A 717 -19.71 3.37 21.52
C PRO A 717 -19.32 3.17 23.00
N PRO A 718 -19.40 1.94 23.52
CA PRO A 718 -19.21 1.68 24.94
C PRO A 718 -17.77 1.92 25.41
N GLY A 719 -17.64 2.48 26.61
CA GLY A 719 -16.37 2.51 27.35
C GLY A 719 -15.99 1.12 27.91
N LEU A 720 -14.81 1.04 28.51
CA LEU A 720 -14.28 -0.19 29.11
C LEU A 720 -13.77 0.08 30.53
N ALA A 721 -13.86 -0.94 31.39
CA ALA A 721 -13.32 -0.90 32.76
C ALA A 721 -13.79 0.30 33.61
N GLY A 722 -15.02 0.77 33.39
CA GLY A 722 -15.61 1.91 34.09
C GLY A 722 -15.46 3.26 33.39
N GLY A 723 -14.93 3.30 32.17
CA GLY A 723 -15.00 4.48 31.30
C GLY A 723 -16.39 4.67 30.69
N GLU A 724 -16.75 5.91 30.41
CA GLU A 724 -18.02 6.32 29.83
C GLU A 724 -18.07 6.07 28.31
N PRO A 725 -19.26 5.85 27.74
CA PRO A 725 -19.41 5.76 26.29
C PRO A 725 -19.09 7.09 25.59
N GLY A 726 -18.66 7.01 24.33
CA GLY A 726 -18.58 8.18 23.46
C GLY A 726 -19.96 8.77 23.17
N GLN A 727 -20.03 9.97 22.62
CA GLN A 727 -21.28 10.54 22.15
C GLN A 727 -21.76 9.83 20.87
N PRO A 728 -23.07 9.58 20.71
CA PRO A 728 -23.66 9.12 19.46
C PRO A 728 -23.39 10.09 18.31
N GLY A 729 -23.35 9.55 17.09
CA GLY A 729 -23.35 10.36 15.87
C GLY A 729 -24.74 10.81 15.47
N GLN A 730 -24.82 11.73 14.52
CA GLN A 730 -26.07 12.24 13.96
C GLN A 730 -25.88 12.64 12.50
N THR A 731 -26.92 12.45 11.68
CA THR A 731 -26.94 12.98 10.31
C THR A 731 -28.19 13.83 10.12
N THR A 732 -28.01 15.03 9.58
CA THR A 732 -29.08 16.01 9.40
C THR A 732 -29.10 16.52 7.96
N LEU A 733 -30.27 16.44 7.32
CA LEU A 733 -30.56 17.13 6.08
C LEU A 733 -31.05 18.54 6.41
N VAL A 734 -30.37 19.56 5.88
CA VAL A 734 -30.77 20.96 5.97
C VAL A 734 -31.18 21.43 4.59
N ARG A 735 -32.47 21.69 4.40
CA ARG A 735 -33.00 22.24 3.15
C ARG A 735 -32.51 23.66 2.93
N LYS A 736 -32.46 24.12 1.68
CA LYS A 736 -32.10 25.51 1.32
C LYS A 736 -32.86 26.59 2.10
N GLY A 737 -34.11 26.31 2.49
CA GLY A 737 -34.95 27.20 3.32
C GLY A 737 -34.63 27.21 4.82
N GLY A 738 -33.68 26.39 5.28
CA GLY A 738 -33.28 26.26 6.68
C GLY A 738 -34.01 25.18 7.48
N GLU A 739 -34.99 24.49 6.89
CA GLU A 739 -35.64 23.33 7.51
C GLU A 739 -34.64 22.19 7.71
N ALA A 740 -34.53 21.68 8.94
CA ALA A 740 -33.60 20.62 9.30
C ALA A 740 -34.34 19.35 9.72
N THR A 741 -33.99 18.21 9.13
CA THR A 741 -34.54 16.89 9.47
C THR A 741 -33.40 15.93 9.79
N THR A 742 -33.48 15.26 10.95
CA THR A 742 -32.52 14.20 11.32
C THR A 742 -32.87 12.91 10.57
N LEU A 743 -31.87 12.33 9.90
CA LEU A 743 -31.97 11.07 9.18
C LEU A 743 -31.76 9.89 10.13
N LYS A 744 -32.26 8.71 9.73
CA LYS A 744 -31.97 7.45 10.44
C LYS A 744 -30.51 7.03 10.26
N ALA A 745 -30.08 6.04 11.05
CA ALA A 745 -28.74 5.46 10.93
C ALA A 745 -28.47 4.85 9.53
N SER A 746 -29.50 4.24 8.93
CA SER A 746 -29.52 3.77 7.56
C SER A 746 -30.66 4.46 6.83
N ASP A 747 -30.37 5.38 5.92
CA ASP A 747 -31.40 6.22 5.29
C ASP A 747 -31.00 6.69 3.88
N GLY A 748 -32.00 7.02 3.07
CA GLY A 748 -31.83 7.53 1.71
C GLY A 748 -32.75 8.71 1.43
N VAL A 749 -32.21 9.78 0.84
CA VAL A 749 -32.94 11.02 0.56
C VAL A 749 -32.54 11.63 -0.78
N THR A 750 -33.47 12.33 -1.42
CA THR A 750 -33.16 13.21 -2.56
C THR A 750 -32.91 14.63 -2.06
N VAL A 751 -31.79 15.20 -2.49
CA VAL A 751 -31.37 16.58 -2.20
C VAL A 751 -31.45 17.42 -3.46
N GLU A 752 -31.81 18.69 -3.32
CA GLU A 752 -31.81 19.67 -4.41
C GLU A 752 -30.61 20.62 -4.32
N ALA A 753 -30.38 21.40 -5.39
CA ALA A 753 -29.34 22.42 -5.40
C ALA A 753 -29.54 23.45 -4.26
N GLY A 754 -28.56 23.52 -3.37
CA GLY A 754 -28.55 24.38 -2.19
C GLY A 754 -28.90 23.68 -0.88
N ASP A 755 -29.38 22.42 -0.93
CA ASP A 755 -29.53 21.59 0.27
C ASP A 755 -28.16 21.15 0.80
N MET A 756 -28.12 20.80 2.10
CA MET A 756 -26.89 20.40 2.79
C MET A 756 -27.10 19.14 3.63
N ILE A 757 -26.13 18.25 3.61
CA ILE A 757 -26.02 17.12 4.54
C ILE A 757 -24.94 17.44 5.57
N LYS A 758 -25.32 17.47 6.85
CA LYS A 758 -24.42 17.60 7.99
C LYS A 758 -24.28 16.26 8.70
N ILE A 759 -23.05 15.80 8.86
CA ILE A 759 -22.71 14.54 9.52
C ILE A 759 -21.84 14.85 10.73
N GLU A 760 -22.29 14.37 11.89
CA GLU A 760 -21.55 14.37 13.15
C GLU A 760 -21.23 12.92 13.48
N THR A 761 -19.95 12.53 13.44
CA THR A 761 -19.57 11.13 13.69
C THR A 761 -19.43 10.83 15.18
N PRO A 762 -19.59 9.55 15.59
CA PRO A 762 -19.46 9.19 17.00
C PRO A 762 -18.04 9.41 17.54
N GLY A 763 -17.93 9.69 18.83
CA GLY A 763 -16.66 9.56 19.55
C GLY A 763 -16.36 8.10 19.92
N GLY A 764 -15.16 7.82 20.43
CA GLY A 764 -14.81 6.52 21.00
C GLY A 764 -15.13 6.44 22.49
N GLY A 765 -15.22 5.23 23.04
CA GLY A 765 -15.42 5.01 24.47
C GLY A 765 -14.17 5.30 25.31
N GLY A 766 -14.37 5.76 26.54
CA GLY A 766 -13.31 5.99 27.53
C GLY A 766 -12.86 4.70 28.23
N TYR A 767 -11.74 4.76 28.94
CA TYR A 767 -11.19 3.64 29.71
C TYR A 767 -10.95 4.04 31.17
N GLY A 768 -11.41 3.18 32.09
CA GLY A 768 -11.21 3.37 33.53
C GLY A 768 -12.12 4.46 34.12
N PRO A 769 -12.37 4.43 35.44
CA PRO A 769 -13.18 5.45 36.09
C PRO A 769 -12.49 6.82 35.99
N THR A 770 -13.28 7.88 35.80
CA THR A 770 -12.80 9.25 35.99
C THR A 770 -12.37 9.38 37.45
N GLY A 771 -11.08 9.55 37.73
CA GLY A 771 -10.61 9.74 39.09
C GLY A 771 -11.23 11.01 39.67
N ASP A 772 -11.69 10.96 40.93
CA ASP A 772 -11.88 12.17 41.72
C ASP A 772 -10.54 12.91 41.73
N ALA A 773 -10.46 14.02 41.02
CA ALA A 773 -9.38 14.98 41.17
C ALA A 773 -9.55 15.62 42.57
N SER A 774 -9.01 14.96 43.60
CA SER A 774 -8.90 15.53 44.96
C SER A 774 -7.69 16.44 45.05
#